data_AF-A0A942IGJ6-F1
#
_entry.id   AF-A0A942IGJ6-F1
#
_cell.length_a   1.000
_cell.length_b   1.000
_cell.length_c   1.000
_cell.angle_alpha   90.00
_cell.angle_beta   90.00
_cell.angle_gamma   90.00
#
_symmetry.space_group_name_H-M   'P 1'
#
loop_
_entity.id
_entity.type
_entity.pdbx_description
1 polymer ?
#
loop_
_entity_poly.entity_id
_entity_poly.type
_entity_poly.pdbx_seq_one_letter_code
_entity_poly.pdbx_strand_id
1 'polypeptide(L)'
;MSKKLSASSSDTPRLIEVAFPLEQASVASVHEKNVRHGHISTLHIWPARRPLAACRAALLATLLPDPGDTIKRQELLDKIGGKVVTKPVKTTDENGATFTEDKKVLEGGVLAWGQENDPVMDEFRAMIKEFYGGKAPKVLDPFAGGGAIPLEAMRLGCDVTASDINPVAWLILKCTLDYPQQFAGKKWPLPEFVKEWPDFVEDFIGGKVKKRKGNKKPHFSDLKQLQLMKLPEADLAWHVRAWGRWVLERARADLTARYPVVDGEPTVAYLWARTARDKITTGRIPLLKTFWLCKKRGKRIALLPVPKEDGSGVTFKLLNDSDLNNPQRIIDEFPFLKKWEVSAEKIGNFLNAGTMNRAGLWSPCSGRPGLIALTMDDLRRQGQQGLLGTQMTAVVVEAAAPKGKKTFKKYRLPVEEELKAAQVEIEDLEEVFSDIPFGIPDEPTPAGGGSGASRAFSVQKYGMKKWKDLFTPRQILALGTFIKHSRKAIQEISHTDKKQSEAIGVYLSMILDRVADRGSTICTWTVDWNKIRNTFGRFALPITWDFAESATTIETSGGYPGQIELVSQYLDHALRMVGNSASLSIKKESAISIEDKDVDFVITDPPYYDAIPYSDLMDFFYIWLRRNQYGFAPQIDSVFREPLSPKWDHGRKDGELIDDESRFGGDKAASKKSYEDGMAKAFHRMNEALTENGRLVIVFANKEVDAWETLIGALIRGGAIVTASWPIRTEMPNRVRGVAAAALSSSVWIVCRKRPNTAVAGWDANVLGRMKQILFDPREVLGGRNILQYYFDLGITGPDFIWAALGPALEAYSAHPFVKKQEGGVMTVPEFLKEVRKLVLQFSLGELPGFRDVQKDTQGRGEAVELDAVTQYYLLHRAYFGLDPAPAGACILYANACGKNETELKLVWNIIEQGGKSKRGRPTKEETEAMDEEVGESKGNEYRLLDWSERVKDDRLGESRTGGPAPLIDRLHRLMALFQQNRTYEVQQAFDAWGLSSERAFNPLLQAIRELAVRDGKDTERRLVEALATQLKMNRKVIISDNVVREAPLFEYITGKSEGK
;
A
#
# COMPACT_ATOMS: atom_id res chain seq x y z
N MET A 1 -35.63 -8.99 33.47
CA MET A 1 -36.45 -7.77 33.59
C MET A 1 -36.06 -6.82 32.48
N SER A 2 -37.01 -6.57 31.57
CA SER A 2 -36.87 -5.75 30.36
C SER A 2 -36.94 -4.27 30.72
N LYS A 3 -35.84 -3.53 30.56
CA LYS A 3 -35.87 -2.08 30.35
C LYS A 3 -35.83 -1.85 28.85
N LYS A 4 -36.98 -1.51 28.27
CA LYS A 4 -37.09 -0.89 26.96
C LYS A 4 -36.12 0.30 26.91
N LEU A 5 -35.07 0.20 26.11
CA LEU A 5 -34.30 1.35 25.64
C LEU A 5 -35.25 2.17 24.76
N SER A 6 -35.95 3.12 25.37
CA SER A 6 -36.80 4.07 24.65
C SER A 6 -35.91 4.95 23.77
N ALA A 7 -36.20 4.99 22.49
CA ALA A 7 -35.63 5.93 21.54
C ALA A 7 -36.04 7.37 21.90
N SER A 8 -35.28 8.00 22.81
CA SER A 8 -35.24 9.45 22.98
C SER A 8 -33.96 9.90 23.70
N SER A 9 -33.16 10.74 23.02
CA SER A 9 -32.42 11.87 23.61
C SER A 9 -31.07 11.71 24.36
N SER A 10 -30.31 10.62 24.29
CA SER A 10 -28.93 10.61 24.84
C SER A 10 -27.84 10.34 23.81
N ASP A 11 -26.91 11.29 23.65
CA ASP A 11 -25.64 11.14 22.92
C ASP A 11 -24.80 10.01 23.55
N THR A 12 -25.07 8.79 23.13
CA THR A 12 -24.43 7.59 23.69
C THR A 12 -23.09 7.39 22.98
N PRO A 13 -21.97 7.20 23.70
CA PRO A 13 -20.67 6.92 23.09
C PRO A 13 -20.76 5.74 22.12
N ARG A 14 -20.11 5.85 20.97
CA ARG A 14 -19.94 4.72 20.04
C ARG A 14 -18.78 3.84 20.50
N LEU A 15 -18.82 2.56 20.15
CA LEU A 15 -17.74 1.64 20.51
C LEU A 15 -16.38 2.18 20.04
N ILE A 16 -16.30 2.70 18.80
CA ILE A 16 -15.07 3.26 18.21
C ILE A 16 -14.50 4.48 18.97
N GLU A 17 -15.30 5.15 19.81
CA GLU A 17 -14.83 6.27 20.65
C GLU A 17 -14.15 5.79 21.93
N VAL A 18 -14.32 4.51 22.29
CA VAL A 18 -13.87 3.93 23.56
C VAL A 18 -12.89 2.77 23.35
N ALA A 19 -13.20 1.84 22.43
CA ALA A 19 -12.42 0.64 22.18
C ALA A 19 -12.52 0.15 20.73
N PHE A 20 -11.52 -0.63 20.31
CA PHE A 20 -11.44 -1.13 18.93
C PHE A 20 -10.72 -2.49 18.87
N PRO A 21 -11.16 -3.45 18.02
CA PRO A 21 -10.51 -4.76 17.87
C PRO A 21 -9.23 -4.63 17.02
N LEU A 22 -8.26 -3.88 17.52
CA LEU A 22 -7.13 -3.36 16.74
C LEU A 22 -6.19 -4.44 16.23
N GLU A 23 -5.79 -5.38 17.09
CA GLU A 23 -4.90 -6.47 16.71
C GLU A 23 -5.58 -7.36 15.66
N GLN A 24 -6.85 -7.68 15.87
CA GLN A 24 -7.62 -8.53 14.96
C GLN A 24 -7.81 -7.87 13.59
N ALA A 25 -8.24 -6.61 13.57
CA ALA A 25 -8.39 -5.85 12.32
C ALA A 25 -7.07 -5.73 11.56
N SER A 26 -5.96 -5.55 12.28
CA SER A 26 -4.61 -5.49 11.71
C SER A 26 -4.19 -6.83 11.08
N VAL A 27 -4.37 -7.95 11.80
CA VAL A 27 -4.03 -9.30 11.30
C VAL A 27 -4.85 -9.65 10.06
N ALA A 28 -6.17 -9.40 10.09
CA ALA A 28 -7.05 -9.66 8.95
C ALA A 28 -6.69 -8.80 7.73
N SER A 29 -6.43 -7.52 7.93
CA SER A 29 -6.08 -6.57 6.86
C SER A 29 -4.80 -6.97 6.11
N VAL A 30 -3.78 -7.43 6.85
CA VAL A 30 -2.53 -7.92 6.27
C VAL A 30 -2.74 -9.21 5.48
N HIS A 31 -3.58 -10.12 5.98
CA HIS A 31 -3.91 -11.37 5.30
C HIS A 31 -4.65 -11.12 3.97
N GLU A 32 -5.59 -10.17 3.96
CA GLU A 32 -6.44 -9.84 2.81
C GLU A 32 -5.65 -9.43 1.56
N LYS A 33 -4.46 -8.83 1.71
CA LYS A 33 -3.58 -8.45 0.58
C LYS A 33 -3.15 -9.62 -0.31
N ASN A 34 -3.21 -10.85 0.20
CA ASN A 34 -2.90 -12.06 -0.55
C ASN A 34 -4.13 -12.75 -1.16
N VAL A 35 -5.33 -12.21 -0.95
CA VAL A 35 -6.55 -12.72 -1.57
C VAL A 35 -6.50 -12.42 -3.08
N ARG A 36 -6.83 -13.44 -3.88
CA ARG A 36 -6.74 -13.41 -5.35
C ARG A 36 -7.99 -13.92 -6.05
N HIS A 37 -9.07 -14.19 -5.31
CA HIS A 37 -10.30 -14.77 -5.84
C HIS A 37 -11.51 -14.16 -5.11
N GLY A 38 -12.57 -13.82 -5.86
CA GLY A 38 -13.85 -13.35 -5.32
C GLY A 38 -13.84 -11.98 -4.63
N HIS A 39 -12.71 -11.27 -4.61
CA HIS A 39 -12.53 -10.03 -3.84
C HIS A 39 -12.66 -8.79 -4.73
N ILE A 40 -13.08 -7.63 -4.20
CA ILE A 40 -13.24 -6.40 -5.00
C ILE A 40 -11.96 -5.95 -5.74
N SER A 41 -10.78 -6.35 -5.27
CA SER A 41 -9.51 -6.08 -5.95
C SER A 41 -9.31 -6.88 -7.25
N THR A 42 -10.08 -7.96 -7.46
CA THR A 42 -10.10 -8.72 -8.70
C THR A 42 -11.06 -8.14 -9.74
N LEU A 43 -11.98 -7.26 -9.34
CA LEU A 43 -12.88 -6.55 -10.26
C LEU A 43 -12.11 -5.51 -11.09
N HIS A 44 -11.49 -4.53 -10.43
CA HIS A 44 -10.76 -3.44 -11.08
C HIS A 44 -9.56 -2.97 -10.23
N ILE A 45 -8.53 -2.47 -10.91
CA ILE A 45 -7.33 -1.92 -10.28
C ILE A 45 -7.60 -0.45 -9.92
N TRP A 46 -7.89 -0.20 -8.65
CA TRP A 46 -8.11 1.15 -8.13
C TRP A 46 -7.01 1.52 -7.12
N PRO A 47 -6.46 2.75 -7.16
CA PRO A 47 -5.44 3.18 -6.20
C PRO A 47 -5.93 3.21 -4.75
N ALA A 48 -5.02 2.94 -3.82
CA ALA A 48 -5.21 3.12 -2.37
C ALA A 48 -6.45 2.45 -1.74
N ARG A 49 -7.03 1.41 -2.35
CA ARG A 49 -8.18 0.69 -1.79
C ARG A 49 -7.89 0.13 -0.40
N ARG A 50 -8.73 0.46 0.59
CA ARG A 50 -8.62 -0.04 1.97
C ARG A 50 -9.04 -1.50 2.11
N PRO A 51 -8.42 -2.26 3.02
CA PRO A 51 -8.86 -3.63 3.32
C PRO A 51 -10.30 -3.65 3.83
N LEU A 52 -11.10 -4.61 3.36
CA LEU A 52 -12.48 -4.79 3.80
C LEU A 52 -12.55 -5.14 5.28
N ALA A 53 -11.59 -5.90 5.80
CA ALA A 53 -11.48 -6.19 7.23
C ALA A 53 -11.40 -4.91 8.09
N ALA A 54 -10.58 -3.94 7.70
CA ALA A 54 -10.46 -2.67 8.39
C ALA A 54 -11.75 -1.85 8.28
N CYS A 55 -12.35 -1.77 7.08
CA CYS A 55 -13.61 -1.05 6.85
C CYS A 55 -14.74 -1.64 7.70
N ARG A 56 -14.88 -2.98 7.74
CA ARG A 56 -15.90 -3.68 8.53
C ARG A 56 -15.72 -3.44 10.02
N ALA A 57 -14.49 -3.52 10.53
CA ALA A 57 -14.20 -3.26 11.94
C ALA A 57 -14.56 -1.81 12.32
N ALA A 58 -14.15 -0.83 11.50
CA ALA A 58 -14.48 0.58 11.69
C ALA A 58 -15.99 0.83 11.66
N LEU A 59 -16.69 0.28 10.67
CA LEU A 59 -18.14 0.41 10.56
C LEU A 59 -18.87 -0.21 11.76
N LEU A 60 -18.56 -1.46 12.13
CA LEU A 60 -19.19 -2.11 13.29
C LEU A 60 -18.96 -1.33 14.58
N ALA A 61 -17.73 -0.86 14.81
CA ALA A 61 -17.41 -0.07 16.00
C ALA A 61 -18.06 1.32 15.98
N THR A 62 -18.33 1.88 14.80
CA THR A 62 -18.99 3.19 14.67
C THR A 62 -20.52 3.08 14.80
N LEU A 63 -21.11 2.04 14.22
CA LEU A 63 -22.55 1.80 14.17
C LEU A 63 -23.11 1.37 15.53
N LEU A 64 -22.34 0.59 16.30
CA LEU A 64 -22.79 0.04 17.58
C LEU A 64 -22.45 1.01 18.74
N PRO A 65 -23.36 1.15 19.72
CA PRO A 65 -23.06 1.89 20.94
C PRO A 65 -22.03 1.15 21.78
N ASP A 66 -21.29 1.89 22.59
CA ASP A 66 -20.54 1.30 23.69
C ASP A 66 -21.51 0.72 24.74
N PRO A 67 -21.32 -0.52 25.21
CA PRO A 67 -22.22 -1.12 26.19
C PRO A 67 -22.08 -0.55 27.62
N GLY A 68 -21.13 0.36 27.86
CA GLY A 68 -20.82 0.95 29.17
C GLY A 68 -20.05 0.03 30.11
N ASP A 69 -20.21 -1.29 29.96
CA ASP A 69 -19.60 -2.33 30.81
C ASP A 69 -18.35 -2.97 30.15
N THR A 70 -17.29 -3.14 30.94
CA THR A 70 -15.99 -3.66 30.47
C THR A 70 -16.05 -5.09 29.97
N ILE A 71 -16.85 -5.96 30.59
CA ILE A 71 -16.97 -7.37 30.19
C ILE A 71 -17.77 -7.45 28.89
N LYS A 72 -18.93 -6.80 28.83
CA LYS A 72 -19.76 -6.77 27.61
C LYS A 72 -19.04 -6.12 26.44
N ARG A 73 -18.20 -5.12 26.70
CA ARG A 73 -17.35 -4.50 25.68
C ARG A 73 -16.34 -5.49 25.13
N GLN A 74 -15.66 -6.24 26.00
CA GLN A 74 -14.72 -7.28 25.55
C GLN A 74 -15.42 -8.39 24.77
N GLU A 75 -16.59 -8.85 25.22
CA GLU A 75 -17.41 -9.82 24.50
C GLU A 75 -17.79 -9.32 23.10
N LEU A 76 -18.16 -8.04 22.97
CA LEU A 76 -18.47 -7.42 21.70
C LEU A 76 -17.23 -7.32 20.78
N LEU A 77 -16.09 -6.92 21.32
CA LEU A 77 -14.81 -6.88 20.57
C LEU A 77 -14.38 -8.26 20.10
N ASP A 78 -14.51 -9.28 20.95
CA ASP A 78 -14.20 -10.67 20.61
C ASP A 78 -15.17 -11.22 19.56
N LYS A 79 -16.45 -10.82 19.62
CA LYS A 79 -17.45 -11.19 18.60
C LYS A 79 -17.16 -10.54 17.26
N ILE A 80 -16.66 -9.29 17.24
CA ILE A 80 -16.25 -8.62 16.02
C ILE A 80 -14.96 -9.26 15.48
N GLY A 81 -13.90 -9.25 16.27
CA GLY A 81 -12.54 -9.56 15.84
C GLY A 81 -12.16 -11.04 15.85
N GLY A 82 -12.80 -11.86 16.69
CA GLY A 82 -12.36 -13.23 16.95
C GLY A 82 -11.08 -13.28 17.80
N LYS A 83 -10.46 -14.46 17.85
CA LYS A 83 -9.22 -14.70 18.59
C LYS A 83 -8.02 -14.74 17.66
N VAL A 84 -6.94 -14.06 18.04
CA VAL A 84 -5.66 -14.16 17.33
C VAL A 84 -4.94 -15.42 17.78
N VAL A 85 -4.63 -16.30 16.83
CA VAL A 85 -3.87 -17.53 17.08
C VAL A 85 -2.65 -17.60 16.17
N THR A 86 -1.58 -18.21 16.67
CA THR A 86 -0.36 -18.43 15.88
C THR A 86 -0.38 -19.82 15.28
N LYS A 87 -0.25 -19.91 13.94
CA LYS A 87 -0.16 -21.19 13.23
C LYS A 87 1.16 -21.32 12.46
N PRO A 88 1.81 -22.49 12.50
CA PRO A 88 3.00 -22.75 11.69
C PRO A 88 2.61 -22.89 10.22
N VAL A 89 3.13 -22.00 9.36
CA VAL A 89 2.89 -22.01 7.92
C VAL A 89 4.18 -22.39 7.19
N LYS A 90 4.13 -23.51 6.45
CA LYS A 90 5.22 -23.89 5.55
C LYS A 90 5.27 -22.91 4.38
N THR A 91 6.35 -22.14 4.31
CA THR A 91 6.63 -21.21 3.23
C THR A 91 7.84 -21.74 2.46
N THR A 92 7.77 -21.69 1.13
CA THR A 92 8.88 -22.06 0.26
C THR A 92 9.59 -20.77 -0.18
N ASP A 93 10.90 -20.70 0.03
CA ASP A 93 11.71 -19.59 -0.43
C ASP A 93 11.89 -19.60 -1.97
N GLU A 94 12.53 -18.56 -2.49
CA GLU A 94 12.82 -18.39 -3.92
C GLU A 94 13.68 -19.52 -4.50
N ASN A 95 14.42 -20.24 -3.65
CA ASN A 95 15.29 -21.36 -4.00
C ASN A 95 14.58 -22.72 -3.94
N GLY A 96 13.32 -22.77 -3.49
CA GLY A 96 12.56 -24.01 -3.33
C GLY A 96 12.73 -24.68 -1.96
N ALA A 97 13.47 -24.09 -1.02
CA ALA A 97 13.61 -24.58 0.34
C ALA A 97 12.37 -24.22 1.16
N THR A 98 11.78 -25.22 1.81
CA THR A 98 10.58 -25.02 2.63
C THR A 98 11.00 -24.81 4.08
N PHE A 99 10.61 -23.68 4.66
CA PHE A 99 10.78 -23.37 6.07
C PHE A 99 9.41 -23.13 6.71
N THR A 100 9.30 -23.44 8.01
CA THR A 100 8.08 -23.17 8.78
C THR A 100 8.20 -21.80 9.40
N GLU A 101 7.21 -20.95 9.18
CA GLU A 101 7.11 -19.63 9.77
C GLU A 101 5.80 -19.53 10.55
N ASP A 102 5.88 -19.09 11.79
CA ASP A 102 4.73 -18.83 12.62
C ASP A 102 4.00 -17.57 12.13
N LYS A 103 2.74 -17.72 11.75
CA LYS A 103 1.89 -16.60 11.30
C LYS A 103 0.68 -16.45 12.21
N LYS A 104 0.40 -15.21 12.60
CA LYS A 104 -0.84 -14.83 13.28
C LYS A 104 -2.01 -14.91 12.28
N VAL A 105 -3.07 -15.59 12.67
CA VAL A 105 -4.34 -15.69 11.95
C VAL A 105 -5.50 -15.50 12.92
N LEU A 106 -6.72 -15.31 12.41
CA LEU A 106 -7.92 -15.20 13.23
C LEU A 106 -8.68 -16.52 13.27
N GLU A 107 -9.26 -16.82 14.43
CA GLU A 107 -10.27 -17.86 14.63
C GLU A 107 -11.56 -17.23 15.16
N GLY A 108 -12.67 -17.45 14.45
CA GLY A 108 -13.96 -16.81 14.74
C GLY A 108 -14.00 -15.34 14.33
N GLY A 109 -14.99 -14.62 14.87
CA GLY A 109 -15.27 -13.24 14.50
C GLY A 109 -15.84 -13.09 13.10
N VAL A 110 -15.85 -11.85 12.60
CA VAL A 110 -16.40 -11.51 11.29
C VAL A 110 -15.43 -10.72 10.41
N LEU A 111 -14.17 -10.49 10.82
CA LEU A 111 -13.24 -9.62 10.08
C LEU A 111 -12.49 -10.32 8.94
N ALA A 112 -12.23 -11.62 9.03
CA ALA A 112 -11.44 -12.33 8.02
C ALA A 112 -12.27 -12.58 6.75
N TRP A 113 -11.78 -12.09 5.60
CA TRP A 113 -12.44 -12.27 4.30
C TRP A 113 -12.57 -13.75 3.91
N GLY A 114 -13.78 -14.16 3.52
CA GLY A 114 -14.13 -15.53 3.15
C GLY A 114 -14.24 -16.49 4.33
N GLN A 115 -14.21 -15.96 5.56
CA GLN A 115 -14.34 -16.69 6.82
C GLN A 115 -15.32 -15.98 7.77
N GLU A 116 -16.15 -15.07 7.24
CA GLU A 116 -17.16 -14.39 8.01
C GLU A 116 -18.19 -15.40 8.56
N ASN A 117 -18.55 -15.25 9.84
CA ASN A 117 -19.60 -16.05 10.45
C ASN A 117 -20.98 -15.46 10.12
N ASP A 118 -21.68 -16.05 9.15
CA ASP A 118 -22.97 -15.56 8.64
C ASP A 118 -24.03 -15.37 9.75
N PRO A 119 -24.29 -16.33 10.67
CA PRO A 119 -25.16 -16.11 11.82
C PRO A 119 -24.77 -14.88 12.66
N VAL A 120 -23.47 -14.68 12.92
CA VAL A 120 -23.00 -13.52 13.70
C VAL A 120 -23.17 -12.22 12.92
N MET A 121 -23.00 -12.24 11.59
CA MET A 121 -23.29 -11.09 10.73
C MET A 121 -24.78 -10.71 10.78
N ASP A 122 -25.69 -11.69 10.78
CA ASP A 122 -27.13 -11.45 10.93
C ASP A 122 -27.48 -10.88 12.30
N GLU A 123 -26.83 -11.38 13.37
CA GLU A 123 -26.96 -10.80 14.70
C GLU A 123 -26.50 -9.34 14.73
N PHE A 124 -25.38 -8.99 14.08
CA PHE A 124 -24.93 -7.59 14.00
C PHE A 124 -25.92 -6.71 13.24
N ARG A 125 -26.47 -7.18 12.11
CA ARG A 125 -27.52 -6.46 11.38
C ARG A 125 -28.74 -6.21 12.26
N ALA A 126 -29.15 -7.20 13.05
CA ALA A 126 -30.27 -7.08 13.98
C ALA A 126 -29.97 -6.08 15.10
N MET A 127 -28.79 -6.15 15.72
CA MET A 127 -28.35 -5.21 16.76
C MET A 127 -28.30 -3.76 16.26
N ILE A 128 -27.74 -3.55 15.05
CA ILE A 128 -27.71 -2.24 14.40
C ILE A 128 -29.15 -1.76 14.20
N LYS A 129 -29.98 -2.56 13.52
CA LYS A 129 -31.37 -2.18 13.22
C LYS A 129 -32.17 -1.87 14.48
N GLU A 130 -32.03 -2.66 15.55
CA GLU A 130 -32.69 -2.43 16.84
C GLU A 130 -32.24 -1.09 17.45
N PHE A 131 -30.93 -0.83 17.47
CA PHE A 131 -30.39 0.40 18.02
C PHE A 131 -30.89 1.65 17.28
N TYR A 132 -31.05 1.59 15.95
CA TYR A 132 -31.60 2.67 15.13
C TYR A 132 -33.14 2.64 15.03
N GLY A 133 -33.82 2.07 16.03
CA GLY A 133 -35.29 2.12 16.14
C GLY A 133 -36.01 1.39 15.00
N GLY A 134 -35.41 0.31 14.49
CA GLY A 134 -35.94 -0.50 13.39
C GLY A 134 -35.56 0.00 11.99
N LYS A 135 -34.83 1.12 11.87
CA LYS A 135 -34.44 1.72 10.59
C LYS A 135 -33.01 1.34 10.20
N ALA A 136 -32.72 1.36 8.90
CA ALA A 136 -31.35 1.28 8.40
C ALA A 136 -30.64 2.62 8.64
N PRO A 137 -29.46 2.64 9.26
CA PRO A 137 -28.69 3.88 9.43
C PRO A 137 -28.16 4.35 8.08
N LYS A 138 -28.13 5.67 7.87
CA LYS A 138 -27.62 6.31 6.66
C LYS A 138 -26.11 6.52 6.75
N VAL A 139 -25.38 5.96 5.80
CA VAL A 139 -23.92 6.05 5.70
C VAL A 139 -23.53 6.74 4.38
N LEU A 140 -22.69 7.77 4.47
CA LEU A 140 -22.16 8.51 3.33
C LEU A 140 -20.64 8.29 3.21
N ASP A 141 -20.18 8.01 1.99
CA ASP A 141 -18.77 8.08 1.60
C ASP A 141 -18.61 8.99 0.37
N PRO A 142 -18.10 10.23 0.53
CA PRO A 142 -17.92 11.19 -0.57
C PRO A 142 -16.60 11.07 -1.32
N PHE A 143 -15.74 10.12 -0.93
CA PHE A 143 -14.50 9.76 -1.63
C PHE A 143 -14.47 8.24 -1.85
N ALA A 144 -15.58 7.68 -2.32
CA ALA A 144 -15.83 6.25 -2.28
C ALA A 144 -14.86 5.43 -3.14
N GLY A 145 -14.27 6.02 -4.20
CA GLY A 145 -13.24 5.42 -5.03
C GLY A 145 -13.56 3.99 -5.45
N GLY A 146 -12.78 3.04 -4.94
CA GLY A 146 -12.90 1.61 -5.26
C GLY A 146 -14.00 0.85 -4.52
N GLY A 147 -14.79 1.50 -3.65
CA GLY A 147 -16.04 0.99 -3.07
C GLY A 147 -15.93 0.13 -1.80
N ALA A 148 -14.78 0.10 -1.11
CA ALA A 148 -14.58 -0.79 0.04
C ALA A 148 -15.48 -0.46 1.25
N ILE A 149 -15.50 0.81 1.68
CA ILE A 149 -16.33 1.29 2.79
C ILE A 149 -17.82 1.12 2.47
N PRO A 150 -18.36 1.63 1.34
CA PRO A 150 -19.78 1.50 1.05
C PRO A 150 -20.22 0.04 0.86
N LEU A 151 -19.36 -0.85 0.35
CA LEU A 151 -19.68 -2.28 0.26
C LEU A 151 -19.90 -2.89 1.64
N GLU A 152 -18.99 -2.65 2.59
CA GLU A 152 -19.14 -3.20 3.94
C GLU A 152 -20.31 -2.56 4.69
N ALA A 153 -20.58 -1.27 4.49
CA ALA A 153 -21.76 -0.61 5.07
C ALA A 153 -23.06 -1.26 4.54
N MET A 154 -23.12 -1.53 3.24
CA MET A 154 -24.25 -2.19 2.59
C MET A 154 -24.43 -3.63 3.07
N ARG A 155 -23.33 -4.37 3.31
CA ARG A 155 -23.35 -5.72 3.92
C ARG A 155 -23.84 -5.72 5.36
N LEU A 156 -23.67 -4.62 6.10
CA LEU A 156 -24.15 -4.44 7.47
C LEU A 156 -25.60 -3.92 7.54
N GLY A 157 -26.28 -3.75 6.40
CA GLY A 157 -27.68 -3.36 6.33
C GLY A 157 -27.93 -1.85 6.41
N CYS A 158 -26.92 -1.04 6.08
CA CYS A 158 -27.05 0.43 6.07
C CYS A 158 -27.70 0.94 4.77
N ASP A 159 -28.33 2.12 4.84
CA ASP A 159 -28.69 2.94 3.69
C ASP A 159 -27.43 3.67 3.21
N VAL A 160 -26.92 3.35 2.02
CA VAL A 160 -25.60 3.79 1.58
C VAL A 160 -25.69 4.85 0.48
N THR A 161 -25.01 5.97 0.69
CA THR A 161 -24.69 6.93 -0.39
C THR A 161 -23.19 6.90 -0.64
N ALA A 162 -22.79 6.52 -1.84
CA ALA A 162 -21.41 6.51 -2.29
C ALA A 162 -21.24 7.54 -3.40
N SER A 163 -20.27 8.43 -3.29
CA SER A 163 -19.97 9.39 -4.34
C SER A 163 -18.49 9.56 -4.60
N ASP A 164 -18.17 9.90 -5.85
CA ASP A 164 -16.83 10.22 -6.29
C ASP A 164 -16.91 11.12 -7.52
N ILE A 165 -15.99 12.08 -7.65
CA ILE A 165 -15.95 12.99 -8.80
C ILE A 165 -15.44 12.27 -10.06
N ASN A 166 -14.65 11.21 -9.88
CA ASN A 166 -13.99 10.46 -10.93
C ASN A 166 -14.97 9.50 -11.64
N PRO A 167 -15.18 9.65 -12.96
CA PRO A 167 -16.04 8.77 -13.75
C PRO A 167 -15.70 7.28 -13.66
N VAL A 168 -14.42 6.93 -13.53
CA VAL A 168 -13.97 5.53 -13.43
C VAL A 168 -14.34 4.95 -12.06
N ALA A 169 -14.14 5.72 -10.97
CA ALA A 169 -14.63 5.32 -9.64
C ALA A 169 -16.14 5.09 -9.65
N TRP A 170 -16.89 6.04 -10.20
CA TRP A 170 -18.34 5.95 -10.29
C TRP A 170 -18.81 4.66 -11.00
N LEU A 171 -18.16 4.30 -12.11
CA LEU A 171 -18.49 3.07 -12.84
C LEU A 171 -18.08 1.80 -12.07
N ILE A 172 -16.96 1.83 -11.34
CA ILE A 172 -16.56 0.74 -10.44
C ILE A 172 -17.58 0.57 -9.31
N LEU A 173 -18.11 1.67 -8.75
CA LEU A 173 -19.14 1.62 -7.71
C LEU A 173 -20.43 0.98 -8.23
N LYS A 174 -20.81 1.25 -9.49
CA LYS A 174 -21.94 0.57 -10.15
C LYS A 174 -21.74 -0.96 -10.18
N CYS A 175 -20.55 -1.42 -10.55
CA CYS A 175 -20.21 -2.84 -10.53
C CYS A 175 -20.05 -3.43 -9.12
N THR A 176 -19.65 -2.61 -8.15
CA THR A 176 -19.34 -3.07 -6.79
C THR A 176 -20.60 -3.17 -5.92
N LEU A 177 -21.55 -2.27 -6.13
CA LEU A 177 -22.70 -2.06 -5.24
C LEU A 177 -24.03 -2.24 -5.98
N ASP A 178 -24.23 -1.46 -7.07
CA ASP A 178 -25.53 -1.28 -7.70
C ASP A 178 -26.01 -2.53 -8.47
N TYR A 179 -25.26 -2.97 -9.49
CA TYR A 179 -25.68 -4.13 -10.27
C TYR A 179 -25.78 -5.42 -9.43
N PRO A 180 -24.84 -5.72 -8.51
CA PRO A 180 -25.00 -6.86 -7.62
C PRO A 180 -26.29 -6.78 -6.79
N GLN A 181 -26.67 -5.60 -6.28
CA GLN A 181 -27.91 -5.43 -5.52
C GLN A 181 -29.14 -5.59 -6.41
N GLN A 182 -29.15 -4.96 -7.58
CA GLN A 182 -30.27 -5.02 -8.51
C GLN A 182 -30.55 -6.43 -9.04
N PHE A 183 -29.51 -7.25 -9.24
CA PHE A 183 -29.62 -8.57 -9.86
C PHE A 183 -29.47 -9.75 -8.89
N ALA A 184 -29.28 -9.49 -7.59
CA ALA A 184 -29.25 -10.54 -6.58
C ALA A 184 -30.54 -11.40 -6.64
N GLY A 185 -30.37 -12.72 -6.61
CA GLY A 185 -31.48 -13.69 -6.69
C GLY A 185 -32.19 -13.79 -8.04
N LYS A 186 -31.93 -12.88 -9.00
CA LYS A 186 -32.54 -12.91 -10.34
C LYS A 186 -31.81 -13.91 -11.23
N LYS A 187 -32.58 -14.68 -11.99
CA LYS A 187 -32.08 -15.61 -13.00
C LYS A 187 -32.90 -15.49 -14.28
N TRP A 188 -32.27 -15.71 -15.42
CA TRP A 188 -32.93 -15.73 -16.72
C TRP A 188 -32.22 -16.70 -17.67
N PRO A 189 -32.91 -17.22 -18.70
CA PRO A 189 -32.35 -18.23 -19.60
C PRO A 189 -31.02 -17.80 -20.21
N LEU A 190 -30.03 -18.70 -20.23
CA LEU A 190 -28.78 -18.46 -20.95
C LEU A 190 -29.03 -18.18 -22.44
N PRO A 191 -28.19 -17.38 -23.11
CA PRO A 191 -28.33 -17.12 -24.54
C PRO A 191 -28.22 -18.37 -25.40
N GLU A 192 -28.98 -18.44 -26.49
CA GLU A 192 -29.11 -19.65 -27.30
C GLU A 192 -27.78 -20.12 -27.93
N PHE A 193 -26.87 -19.18 -28.25
CA PHE A 193 -25.55 -19.50 -28.78
C PHE A 193 -24.71 -20.37 -27.83
N VAL A 194 -25.02 -20.41 -26.54
CA VAL A 194 -24.30 -21.25 -25.55
C VAL A 194 -24.44 -22.75 -25.88
N LYS A 195 -25.48 -23.14 -26.65
CA LYS A 195 -25.63 -24.54 -27.12
C LYS A 195 -24.50 -25.01 -28.02
N GLU A 196 -23.78 -24.08 -28.65
CA GLU A 196 -22.59 -24.38 -29.45
C GLU A 196 -21.36 -24.71 -28.57
N TRP A 197 -21.47 -24.51 -27.25
CA TRP A 197 -20.40 -24.71 -26.27
C TRP A 197 -20.75 -25.78 -25.23
N PRO A 198 -20.67 -27.08 -25.60
CA PRO A 198 -20.90 -28.20 -24.69
C PRO A 198 -20.14 -28.12 -23.37
N ASP A 199 -18.93 -27.57 -23.42
CA ASP A 199 -18.02 -27.43 -22.31
C ASP A 199 -18.50 -26.32 -21.34
N PHE A 200 -19.03 -25.22 -21.87
CA PHE A 200 -19.66 -24.18 -21.05
C PHE A 200 -20.89 -24.71 -20.32
N VAL A 201 -21.76 -25.46 -21.01
CA VAL A 201 -22.97 -26.05 -20.40
C VAL A 201 -22.60 -27.03 -19.28
N GLU A 202 -21.57 -27.85 -19.49
CA GLU A 202 -21.07 -28.75 -18.44
C GLU A 202 -20.50 -27.99 -17.23
N ASP A 203 -19.80 -26.88 -17.45
CA ASP A 203 -19.28 -26.03 -16.37
C ASP A 203 -20.40 -25.35 -15.59
N PHE A 204 -21.42 -24.87 -16.29
CA PHE A 204 -22.62 -24.29 -15.71
C PHE A 204 -23.33 -25.30 -14.80
N ILE A 205 -23.62 -26.51 -15.32
CA ILE A 205 -24.25 -27.59 -14.53
C ILE A 205 -23.36 -27.98 -13.36
N GLY A 206 -22.03 -27.97 -13.54
CA GLY A 206 -21.06 -28.21 -12.49
C GLY A 206 -20.92 -27.07 -11.47
N GLY A 207 -21.57 -25.92 -11.69
CA GLY A 207 -21.53 -24.73 -10.82
C GLY A 207 -20.18 -24.02 -10.76
N LYS A 208 -19.21 -24.40 -11.62
CA LYS A 208 -17.88 -23.80 -11.66
C LYS A 208 -17.20 -24.06 -12.99
N VAL A 209 -16.43 -23.08 -13.46
CA VAL A 209 -15.58 -23.22 -14.65
C VAL A 209 -14.45 -24.21 -14.35
N LYS A 210 -14.41 -25.34 -15.07
CA LYS A 210 -13.36 -26.36 -14.88
C LYS A 210 -12.16 -26.05 -15.77
N LYS A 211 -10.95 -26.10 -15.20
CA LYS A 211 -9.71 -26.17 -16.00
C LYS A 211 -9.62 -27.55 -16.65
N ARG A 212 -9.98 -27.64 -17.93
CA ARG A 212 -9.82 -28.87 -18.72
C ARG A 212 -8.35 -29.05 -19.09
N LYS A 213 -7.83 -30.28 -18.94
CA LYS A 213 -6.46 -30.65 -19.35
C LYS A 213 -6.54 -31.71 -20.45
N GLY A 214 -5.99 -31.41 -21.63
CA GLY A 214 -5.97 -32.30 -22.80
C GLY A 214 -7.34 -32.44 -23.48
N ASN A 215 -7.45 -33.38 -24.43
CA ASN A 215 -8.65 -33.62 -25.27
C ASN A 215 -9.81 -34.32 -24.53
N LYS A 216 -10.03 -34.05 -23.23
CA LYS A 216 -11.18 -34.62 -22.52
C LYS A 216 -12.48 -34.04 -23.10
N LYS A 217 -13.25 -34.89 -23.77
CA LYS A 217 -14.54 -34.50 -24.35
C LYS A 217 -15.53 -34.17 -23.22
N PRO A 218 -16.31 -33.09 -23.36
CA PRO A 218 -17.37 -32.77 -22.42
C PRO A 218 -18.46 -33.85 -22.46
N HIS A 219 -19.23 -33.98 -21.39
CA HIS A 219 -20.34 -34.95 -21.32
C HIS A 219 -21.33 -34.77 -22.48
N PHE A 220 -21.57 -33.52 -22.86
CA PHE A 220 -22.45 -33.15 -23.97
C PHE A 220 -21.73 -33.10 -25.33
N SER A 221 -20.92 -34.11 -25.65
CA SER A 221 -20.15 -34.11 -26.91
C SER A 221 -20.99 -34.19 -28.20
N ASP A 222 -22.29 -34.49 -28.11
CA ASP A 222 -23.25 -34.44 -29.22
C ASP A 222 -24.01 -33.11 -29.23
N LEU A 223 -23.74 -32.27 -30.24
CA LEU A 223 -24.39 -30.98 -30.43
C LEU A 223 -25.89 -31.09 -30.70
N LYS A 224 -26.37 -32.19 -31.32
CA LYS A 224 -27.81 -32.37 -31.59
C LYS A 224 -28.60 -32.52 -30.30
N GLN A 225 -28.02 -33.18 -29.30
CA GLN A 225 -28.62 -33.32 -27.98
C GLN A 225 -28.74 -31.95 -27.27
N LEU A 226 -27.73 -31.07 -27.42
CA LEU A 226 -27.77 -29.71 -26.86
C LEU A 226 -28.75 -28.80 -27.59
N GLN A 227 -28.90 -28.95 -28.91
CA GLN A 227 -29.88 -28.18 -29.69
C GLN A 227 -31.32 -28.40 -29.20
N LEU A 228 -31.64 -29.64 -28.81
CA LEU A 228 -32.95 -30.02 -28.26
C LEU A 228 -33.13 -29.68 -26.78
N MET A 229 -32.05 -29.33 -26.07
CA MET A 229 -32.09 -29.00 -24.64
C MET A 229 -32.68 -27.60 -24.43
N LYS A 230 -33.60 -27.46 -23.46
CA LYS A 230 -34.00 -26.14 -22.95
C LYS A 230 -32.87 -25.61 -22.05
N LEU A 231 -32.31 -24.45 -22.39
CA LEU A 231 -31.23 -23.86 -21.60
C LEU A 231 -31.72 -23.46 -20.20
N PRO A 232 -30.90 -23.70 -19.16
CA PRO A 232 -31.25 -23.36 -17.78
C PRO A 232 -31.20 -21.84 -17.56
N GLU A 233 -31.91 -21.39 -16.53
CA GLU A 233 -31.81 -20.01 -16.05
C GLU A 233 -30.52 -19.82 -15.24
N ALA A 234 -29.85 -18.70 -15.49
CA ALA A 234 -28.57 -18.35 -14.92
C ALA A 234 -28.58 -16.93 -14.34
N ASP A 235 -27.72 -16.68 -13.36
CA ASP A 235 -27.54 -15.36 -12.76
C ASP A 235 -26.61 -14.46 -13.60
N LEU A 236 -26.50 -13.19 -13.20
CA LEU A 236 -25.70 -12.19 -13.92
C LEU A 236 -24.24 -12.64 -14.11
N ALA A 237 -23.64 -13.36 -13.15
CA ALA A 237 -22.25 -13.78 -13.24
C ALA A 237 -22.03 -14.78 -14.38
N TRP A 238 -22.94 -15.73 -14.56
CA TRP A 238 -22.92 -16.65 -15.69
C TRP A 238 -23.23 -15.99 -17.03
N HIS A 239 -24.10 -14.99 -17.04
CA HIS A 239 -24.33 -14.18 -18.25
C HIS A 239 -23.09 -13.38 -18.66
N VAL A 240 -22.36 -12.79 -17.71
CA VAL A 240 -21.07 -12.14 -17.97
C VAL A 240 -20.05 -13.15 -18.51
N ARG A 241 -20.00 -14.38 -18.00
CA ARG A 241 -19.15 -15.44 -18.55
C ARG A 241 -19.52 -15.80 -19.99
N ALA A 242 -20.82 -15.95 -20.27
CA ALA A 242 -21.33 -16.32 -21.60
C ALA A 242 -21.02 -15.23 -22.64
N TRP A 243 -21.38 -13.98 -22.36
CA TRP A 243 -21.11 -12.86 -23.25
C TRP A 243 -19.62 -12.51 -23.33
N GLY A 244 -18.86 -12.67 -22.24
CA GLY A 244 -17.41 -12.54 -22.26
C GLY A 244 -16.75 -13.57 -23.19
N ARG A 245 -17.21 -14.83 -23.17
CA ARG A 245 -16.76 -15.86 -24.13
C ARG A 245 -17.20 -15.54 -25.56
N TRP A 246 -18.41 -15.04 -25.75
CA TRP A 246 -18.93 -14.62 -27.06
C TRP A 246 -18.04 -13.56 -27.72
N VAL A 247 -17.63 -12.57 -26.92
CA VAL A 247 -16.68 -11.52 -27.33
C VAL A 247 -15.31 -12.13 -27.64
N LEU A 248 -14.82 -12.99 -26.75
CA LEU A 248 -13.53 -13.66 -26.90
C LEU A 248 -13.41 -14.48 -28.20
N GLU A 249 -14.42 -15.27 -28.54
CA GLU A 249 -14.36 -16.14 -29.73
C GLU A 249 -14.30 -15.32 -31.03
N ARG A 250 -15.05 -14.22 -31.10
CA ARG A 250 -15.00 -13.28 -32.23
C ARG A 250 -13.70 -12.49 -32.29
N ALA A 251 -13.25 -11.96 -31.16
CA ALA A 251 -11.96 -11.28 -31.08
C ALA A 251 -10.80 -12.22 -31.43
N ARG A 252 -10.89 -13.50 -31.03
CA ARG A 252 -9.93 -14.53 -31.40
C ARG A 252 -9.92 -14.77 -32.91
N ALA A 253 -11.08 -14.88 -33.55
CA ALA A 253 -11.15 -15.03 -35.00
C ALA A 253 -10.43 -13.88 -35.73
N ASP A 254 -10.71 -12.63 -35.33
CA ASP A 254 -10.12 -11.43 -35.95
C ASP A 254 -8.61 -11.29 -35.65
N LEU A 255 -8.15 -11.70 -34.47
CA LEU A 255 -6.76 -11.49 -34.01
C LEU A 255 -5.84 -12.69 -34.26
N THR A 256 -6.34 -13.83 -34.76
CA THR A 256 -5.53 -15.05 -34.92
C THR A 256 -4.28 -14.79 -35.78
N ALA A 257 -4.40 -14.04 -36.87
CA ALA A 257 -3.27 -13.71 -37.75
C ALA A 257 -2.23 -12.78 -37.10
N ARG A 258 -2.59 -12.05 -36.04
CA ARG A 258 -1.71 -11.11 -35.33
C ARG A 258 -0.89 -11.76 -34.21
N TYR A 259 -1.27 -12.97 -33.81
CA TYR A 259 -0.64 -13.76 -32.75
C TYR A 259 -0.46 -15.23 -33.19
N PRO A 260 0.45 -15.50 -34.16
CA PRO A 260 0.62 -16.84 -34.71
C PRO A 260 1.15 -17.84 -33.68
N VAL A 261 0.73 -19.11 -33.83
CA VAL A 261 1.23 -20.24 -33.03
C VAL A 261 2.27 -21.00 -33.85
N VAL A 262 3.53 -20.89 -33.44
CA VAL A 262 4.67 -21.52 -34.12
C VAL A 262 5.00 -22.85 -33.44
N ASP A 263 5.27 -23.90 -34.23
CA ASP A 263 5.60 -25.26 -33.75
C ASP A 263 4.56 -25.90 -32.80
N GLY A 264 3.31 -25.43 -32.85
CA GLY A 264 2.27 -25.87 -31.90
C GLY A 264 2.52 -25.43 -30.45
N GLU A 265 3.44 -24.49 -30.21
CA GLU A 265 3.78 -23.93 -28.89
C GLU A 265 3.07 -22.57 -28.71
N PRO A 266 2.01 -22.45 -27.88
CA PRO A 266 1.29 -21.19 -27.71
C PRO A 266 2.16 -20.07 -27.12
N THR A 267 2.06 -18.87 -27.68
CA THR A 267 2.85 -17.71 -27.26
C THR A 267 2.33 -17.08 -25.97
N VAL A 268 3.16 -17.09 -24.93
CA VAL A 268 2.87 -16.47 -23.63
C VAL A 268 3.13 -14.97 -23.65
N ALA A 269 4.28 -14.57 -24.20
CA ALA A 269 4.70 -13.16 -24.25
C ALA A 269 5.70 -12.90 -25.38
N TYR A 270 5.59 -11.74 -26.00
CA TYR A 270 6.63 -11.13 -26.84
C TYR A 270 7.40 -10.13 -25.99
N LEU A 271 8.73 -10.26 -25.95
CA LEU A 271 9.61 -9.35 -25.23
C LEU A 271 10.18 -8.34 -26.22
N TRP A 272 10.09 -7.07 -25.87
CA TRP A 272 10.45 -5.95 -26.71
C TRP A 272 11.43 -5.04 -25.98
N ALA A 273 12.34 -4.43 -26.74
CA ALA A 273 13.14 -3.30 -26.30
C ALA A 273 12.78 -2.07 -27.14
N ARG A 274 12.65 -0.91 -26.51
CA ARG A 274 12.74 0.36 -27.22
C ARG A 274 14.15 0.48 -27.79
N THR A 275 14.32 1.23 -28.88
CA THR A 275 15.62 1.44 -29.53
C THR A 275 15.91 2.92 -29.67
N ALA A 276 17.18 3.30 -29.54
CA ALA A 276 17.69 4.64 -29.85
C ALA A 276 18.71 4.58 -30.98
N ARG A 277 18.96 5.72 -31.65
CA ARG A 277 19.97 5.82 -32.71
C ARG A 277 21.32 6.18 -32.11
N ASP A 278 22.33 5.39 -32.44
CA ASP A 278 23.73 5.65 -32.09
C ASP A 278 24.22 6.97 -32.70
N LYS A 279 25.05 7.74 -31.98
CA LYS A 279 25.59 9.01 -32.49
C LYS A 279 26.61 8.84 -33.61
N ILE A 280 27.33 7.70 -33.64
CA ILE A 280 28.45 7.48 -34.56
C ILE A 280 27.99 6.68 -35.76
N THR A 281 27.36 5.53 -35.51
CA THR A 281 26.95 4.58 -36.56
C THR A 281 25.53 4.83 -37.07
N THR A 282 24.73 5.64 -36.37
CA THR A 282 23.28 5.82 -36.61
C THR A 282 22.44 4.54 -36.44
N GLY A 283 23.07 3.41 -36.11
CA GLY A 283 22.45 2.12 -35.90
C GLY A 283 21.50 2.10 -34.71
N ARG A 284 20.55 1.16 -34.72
CA ARG A 284 19.55 1.00 -33.65
C ARG A 284 20.13 0.19 -32.48
N ILE A 285 20.17 0.83 -31.31
CA ILE A 285 20.62 0.21 -30.07
C ILE A 285 19.39 -0.11 -29.20
N PRO A 286 19.16 -1.38 -28.82
CA PRO A 286 18.10 -1.76 -27.90
C PRO A 286 18.38 -1.26 -26.48
N LEU A 287 17.37 -0.69 -25.83
CA LEU A 287 17.42 -0.15 -24.47
C LEU A 287 16.98 -1.23 -23.48
N LEU A 288 17.94 -1.91 -22.85
CA LEU A 288 17.72 -3.04 -21.93
C LEU A 288 18.36 -2.74 -20.57
N LYS A 289 17.61 -2.86 -19.47
CA LYS A 289 18.18 -2.72 -18.11
C LYS A 289 18.96 -3.96 -17.65
N THR A 290 18.70 -5.09 -18.27
CA THR A 290 19.37 -6.35 -18.03
C THR A 290 19.27 -7.21 -19.28
N PHE A 291 20.23 -8.11 -19.47
CA PHE A 291 20.18 -9.11 -20.53
C PHE A 291 19.52 -10.42 -20.06
N TRP A 292 19.17 -10.55 -18.78
CA TRP A 292 18.54 -11.75 -18.26
C TRP A 292 17.07 -11.88 -18.66
N LEU A 293 16.66 -13.07 -19.10
CA LEU A 293 15.26 -13.43 -19.36
C LEU A 293 14.69 -14.37 -18.30
N CYS A 294 15.55 -15.20 -17.70
CA CYS A 294 15.24 -16.09 -16.58
C CYS A 294 16.51 -16.34 -15.75
N LYS A 295 16.43 -16.19 -14.43
CA LYS A 295 17.55 -16.45 -13.50
C LYS A 295 17.41 -17.74 -12.69
N LYS A 296 16.32 -18.48 -12.88
CA LYS A 296 16.05 -19.70 -12.11
C LYS A 296 17.12 -20.76 -12.36
N ARG A 297 17.74 -21.28 -11.28
CA ARG A 297 18.79 -22.30 -11.34
C ARG A 297 18.35 -23.51 -12.18
N GLY A 298 19.21 -23.95 -13.10
CA GLY A 298 18.95 -25.05 -14.03
C GLY A 298 18.02 -24.69 -15.19
N LYS A 299 17.59 -23.43 -15.30
CA LYS A 299 16.74 -22.89 -16.37
C LYS A 299 17.15 -21.46 -16.75
N ARG A 300 18.41 -21.08 -16.50
CA ARG A 300 18.87 -19.72 -16.78
C ARG A 300 18.86 -19.46 -18.28
N ILE A 301 18.36 -18.28 -18.66
CA ILE A 301 18.31 -17.81 -20.04
C ILE A 301 18.70 -16.33 -20.06
N ALA A 302 19.61 -15.95 -20.97
CA ALA A 302 20.03 -14.58 -21.20
C ALA A 302 20.13 -14.24 -22.70
N LEU A 303 20.06 -12.95 -23.00
CA LEU A 303 20.29 -12.37 -24.32
C LEU A 303 21.75 -11.92 -24.44
N LEU A 304 22.47 -12.42 -25.43
CA LEU A 304 23.76 -11.86 -25.82
C LEU A 304 23.54 -10.89 -26.99
N PRO A 305 23.78 -9.57 -26.82
CA PRO A 305 23.74 -8.63 -27.94
C PRO A 305 24.90 -8.89 -28.90
N VAL A 306 24.59 -9.02 -30.19
CA VAL A 306 25.55 -9.23 -31.28
C VAL A 306 25.45 -8.02 -32.23
N PRO A 307 26.49 -7.16 -32.31
CA PRO A 307 26.47 -6.03 -33.24
C PRO A 307 26.52 -6.54 -34.68
N LYS A 308 25.73 -5.94 -35.58
CA LYS A 308 25.81 -6.22 -37.01
C LYS A 308 27.08 -5.63 -37.59
N GLU A 309 27.68 -6.33 -38.55
CA GLU A 309 28.92 -5.89 -39.21
C GLU A 309 28.77 -4.56 -39.97
N ASP A 310 27.57 -4.27 -40.47
CA ASP A 310 27.23 -3.03 -41.17
C ASP A 310 26.98 -1.83 -40.23
N GLY A 311 27.06 -2.03 -38.91
CA GLY A 311 26.78 -0.99 -37.91
C GLY A 311 25.30 -0.57 -37.83
N SER A 312 24.39 -1.22 -38.54
CA SER A 312 22.97 -0.82 -38.62
C SER A 312 22.20 -1.09 -37.32
N GLY A 313 22.73 -1.92 -36.43
CA GLY A 313 22.17 -2.17 -35.11
C GLY A 313 22.67 -3.45 -34.48
N VAL A 314 21.81 -4.04 -33.64
CA VAL A 314 22.14 -5.20 -32.78
C VAL A 314 21.14 -6.33 -33.01
N THR A 315 21.63 -7.55 -33.19
CA THR A 315 20.85 -8.80 -33.14
C THR A 315 21.12 -9.52 -31.81
N PHE A 316 20.43 -10.63 -31.55
CA PHE A 316 20.57 -11.36 -30.29
C PHE A 316 20.87 -12.84 -30.51
N LYS A 317 21.72 -13.39 -29.64
CA LYS A 317 21.89 -14.83 -29.43
C LYS A 317 21.33 -15.19 -28.05
N LEU A 318 20.59 -16.29 -27.94
CA LEU A 318 20.16 -16.81 -26.65
C LEU A 318 21.26 -17.66 -26.02
N LEU A 319 21.59 -17.32 -24.77
CA LEU A 319 22.46 -18.11 -23.91
C LEU A 319 21.58 -18.91 -22.95
N ASN A 320 21.80 -20.22 -22.89
CA ASN A 320 21.07 -21.14 -22.03
C ASN A 320 21.93 -21.59 -20.83
N ASP A 321 21.37 -22.40 -19.93
CA ASP A 321 22.04 -22.78 -18.70
C ASP A 321 23.39 -23.49 -18.96
N SER A 322 23.49 -24.31 -20.01
CA SER A 322 24.74 -24.96 -20.43
C SER A 322 25.81 -23.97 -20.91
N ASP A 323 25.41 -22.93 -21.65
CA ASP A 323 26.33 -21.87 -22.07
C ASP A 323 26.84 -21.10 -20.85
N LEU A 324 25.93 -20.73 -19.95
CA LEU A 324 26.22 -19.94 -18.75
C LEU A 324 27.02 -20.69 -17.69
N ASN A 325 27.10 -22.02 -17.76
CA ASN A 325 28.01 -22.85 -16.96
C ASN A 325 29.43 -22.89 -17.54
N ASN A 326 29.62 -22.50 -18.80
CA ASN A 326 30.91 -22.53 -19.50
C ASN A 326 31.22 -21.15 -20.10
N PRO A 327 31.39 -20.11 -19.27
CA PRO A 327 31.49 -18.73 -19.75
C PRO A 327 32.69 -18.49 -20.67
N GLN A 328 33.78 -19.24 -20.51
CA GLN A 328 34.94 -19.16 -21.39
C GLN A 328 34.60 -19.50 -22.85
N ARG A 329 33.73 -20.49 -23.07
CA ARG A 329 33.26 -20.86 -24.41
C ARG A 329 32.54 -19.70 -25.11
N ILE A 330 31.75 -18.93 -24.37
CA ILE A 330 31.04 -17.75 -24.90
C ILE A 330 32.06 -16.69 -25.33
N ILE A 331 33.08 -16.46 -24.51
CA ILE A 331 34.13 -15.47 -24.81
C ILE A 331 34.95 -15.84 -26.06
N ASP A 332 35.18 -17.14 -26.28
CA ASP A 332 35.92 -17.62 -27.45
C ASP A 332 35.05 -17.66 -28.72
N GLU A 333 33.76 -17.97 -28.60
CA GLU A 333 32.80 -17.91 -29.72
C GLU A 333 32.51 -16.47 -30.17
N PHE A 334 32.57 -15.49 -29.25
CA PHE A 334 32.25 -14.08 -29.53
C PHE A 334 33.42 -13.15 -29.18
N PRO A 335 34.47 -13.03 -30.03
CA PRO A 335 35.68 -12.28 -29.72
C PRO A 335 35.49 -10.79 -29.44
N PHE A 336 34.40 -10.18 -29.93
CA PHE A 336 34.08 -8.77 -29.63
C PHE A 336 33.85 -8.52 -28.13
N LEU A 337 33.49 -9.54 -27.35
CA LEU A 337 33.36 -9.43 -25.90
C LEU A 337 34.69 -9.07 -25.23
N LYS A 338 35.82 -9.55 -25.75
CA LYS A 338 37.16 -9.17 -25.28
C LYS A 338 37.43 -7.69 -25.54
N LYS A 339 37.01 -7.15 -26.70
CA LYS A 339 37.10 -5.71 -27.04
C LYS A 339 36.22 -4.85 -26.13
N TRP A 340 35.14 -5.43 -25.61
CA TRP A 340 34.28 -4.80 -24.62
C TRP A 340 34.77 -4.95 -23.17
N GLU A 341 35.94 -5.54 -22.97
CA GLU A 341 36.50 -5.85 -21.64
C GLU A 341 35.63 -6.79 -20.80
N VAL A 342 34.85 -7.65 -21.46
CA VAL A 342 34.06 -8.70 -20.82
C VAL A 342 34.88 -9.99 -20.81
N SER A 343 35.23 -10.46 -19.62
CA SER A 343 35.90 -11.75 -19.39
C SER A 343 34.90 -12.82 -18.92
N ALA A 344 35.34 -14.09 -18.86
CA ALA A 344 34.53 -15.18 -18.36
C ALA A 344 34.07 -14.95 -16.91
N GLU A 345 34.90 -14.33 -16.08
CA GLU A 345 34.59 -13.96 -14.69
C GLU A 345 33.57 -12.81 -14.61
N LYS A 346 33.63 -11.87 -15.56
CA LYS A 346 32.77 -10.66 -15.58
C LYS A 346 31.45 -10.86 -16.32
N ILE A 347 31.22 -12.00 -16.97
CA ILE A 347 30.01 -12.24 -17.79
C ILE A 347 28.71 -12.07 -16.98
N GLY A 348 28.69 -12.50 -15.72
CA GLY A 348 27.52 -12.36 -14.86
C GLY A 348 27.15 -10.90 -14.61
N ASN A 349 28.16 -10.07 -14.34
CA ASN A 349 28.00 -8.63 -14.14
C ASN A 349 27.56 -7.93 -15.43
N PHE A 350 28.15 -8.31 -16.57
CA PHE A 350 27.74 -7.85 -17.89
C PHE A 350 26.25 -8.13 -18.16
N LEU A 351 25.79 -9.37 -17.92
CA LEU A 351 24.39 -9.75 -18.13
C LEU A 351 23.43 -9.02 -17.18
N ASN A 352 23.88 -8.68 -15.96
CA ASN A 352 23.10 -7.89 -15.02
C ASN A 352 22.93 -6.43 -15.48
N ALA A 353 23.93 -5.83 -16.12
CA ALA A 353 23.97 -4.39 -16.41
C ALA A 353 23.15 -3.95 -17.63
N GLY A 354 22.89 -4.83 -18.60
CA GLY A 354 22.16 -4.46 -19.83
C GLY A 354 22.88 -3.39 -20.66
N THR A 355 22.15 -2.71 -21.55
CA THR A 355 22.63 -1.54 -22.31
C THR A 355 22.37 -0.21 -21.58
N MET A 356 21.38 -0.17 -20.69
CA MET A 356 20.89 1.04 -20.02
C MET A 356 21.26 1.10 -18.54
N ASN A 357 21.73 2.27 -18.09
CA ASN A 357 21.91 2.60 -16.68
C ASN A 357 21.33 3.99 -16.34
N ARG A 358 21.60 4.52 -15.14
CA ARG A 358 21.09 5.84 -14.71
C ARG A 358 21.72 7.02 -15.47
N ALA A 359 22.95 6.88 -15.96
CA ALA A 359 23.65 7.92 -16.70
C ALA A 359 23.25 7.96 -18.18
N GLY A 360 22.88 6.82 -18.75
CA GLY A 360 22.39 6.73 -20.12
C GLY A 360 22.55 5.34 -20.74
N LEU A 361 22.87 5.33 -22.03
CA LEU A 361 23.00 4.16 -22.88
C LEU A 361 24.45 4.00 -23.34
N TRP A 362 25.00 2.79 -23.29
CA TRP A 362 26.19 2.43 -24.05
C TRP A 362 25.83 1.70 -25.34
N SER A 363 26.70 1.77 -26.35
CA SER A 363 26.43 1.24 -27.69
C SER A 363 27.25 -0.02 -27.98
N PRO A 364 26.60 -1.17 -28.25
CA PRO A 364 27.30 -2.35 -28.77
C PRO A 364 27.91 -2.13 -30.16
N CYS A 365 27.40 -1.17 -30.94
CA CYS A 365 27.86 -0.93 -32.31
C CYS A 365 29.17 -0.11 -32.36
N SER A 366 29.33 0.85 -31.44
CA SER A 366 30.42 1.85 -31.51
C SER A 366 31.25 1.96 -30.24
N GLY A 367 30.90 1.25 -29.16
CA GLY A 367 31.54 1.38 -27.86
C GLY A 367 31.63 0.08 -27.07
N ARG A 368 31.69 0.22 -25.74
CA ARG A 368 31.79 -0.88 -24.77
C ARG A 368 31.01 -0.57 -23.49
N PRO A 369 30.66 -1.59 -22.68
CA PRO A 369 30.02 -1.38 -21.38
C PRO A 369 30.79 -0.38 -20.51
N GLY A 370 30.04 0.48 -19.82
CA GLY A 370 30.60 1.54 -18.97
C GLY A 370 30.88 2.87 -19.67
N LEU A 371 31.00 2.90 -21.01
CA LEU A 371 31.17 4.13 -21.77
C LEU A 371 29.83 4.63 -22.34
N ILE A 372 29.37 5.79 -21.90
CA ILE A 372 28.07 6.35 -22.31
C ILE A 372 28.14 6.88 -23.74
N ALA A 373 27.34 6.28 -24.63
CA ALA A 373 27.14 6.71 -26.01
C ALA A 373 26.02 7.76 -26.13
N LEU A 374 24.91 7.58 -25.40
CA LEU A 374 23.81 8.56 -25.30
C LEU A 374 23.52 8.84 -23.83
N THR A 375 23.49 10.11 -23.47
CA THR A 375 23.03 10.54 -22.13
C THR A 375 21.50 10.42 -22.03
N MET A 376 20.97 10.53 -20.81
CA MET A 376 19.53 10.63 -20.58
C MET A 376 18.87 11.80 -21.33
N ASP A 377 19.57 12.93 -21.50
CA ASP A 377 19.05 14.07 -22.25
C ASP A 377 19.04 13.82 -23.76
N ASP A 378 20.04 13.10 -24.29
CA ASP A 378 20.03 12.67 -25.68
C ASP A 378 18.84 11.75 -25.96
N LEU A 379 18.54 10.81 -25.05
CA LEU A 379 17.38 9.91 -25.17
C LEU A 379 16.06 10.67 -25.13
N ARG A 380 15.94 11.69 -24.26
CA ARG A 380 14.76 12.57 -24.22
C ARG A 380 14.60 13.33 -25.53
N ARG A 381 15.68 13.93 -26.05
CA ARG A 381 15.67 14.65 -27.34
C ARG A 381 15.27 13.72 -28.49
N GLN A 382 15.87 12.53 -28.59
CA GLN A 382 15.48 11.53 -29.59
C GLN A 382 14.01 11.13 -29.46
N GLY A 383 13.51 10.97 -28.23
CA GLY A 383 12.09 10.73 -27.97
C GLY A 383 11.20 11.86 -28.48
N GLN A 384 11.52 13.12 -28.15
CA GLN A 384 10.77 14.30 -28.65
C GLN A 384 10.77 14.40 -30.17
N GLN A 385 11.83 13.94 -30.82
CA GLN A 385 11.98 13.94 -32.28
C GLN A 385 11.35 12.70 -32.96
N GLY A 386 10.76 11.77 -32.19
CA GLY A 386 10.20 10.53 -32.74
C GLY A 386 11.24 9.53 -33.25
N LEU A 387 12.50 9.63 -32.80
CA LEU A 387 13.60 8.77 -33.24
C LEU A 387 13.70 7.46 -32.45
N LEU A 388 12.99 7.34 -31.32
CA LEU A 388 12.88 6.09 -30.60
C LEU A 388 12.06 5.08 -31.40
N GLY A 389 12.55 3.84 -31.53
CA GLY A 389 11.78 2.74 -32.13
C GLY A 389 11.60 1.57 -31.17
N THR A 390 11.27 0.40 -31.71
CA THR A 390 11.12 -0.85 -30.95
C THR A 390 11.72 -2.03 -31.72
N GLN A 391 12.19 -3.04 -31.00
CA GLN A 391 12.72 -4.29 -31.55
C GLN A 391 12.27 -5.45 -30.68
N MET A 392 11.71 -6.50 -31.30
CA MET A 392 11.36 -7.73 -30.59
C MET A 392 12.65 -8.50 -30.29
N THR A 393 12.90 -8.80 -29.02
CA THR A 393 14.16 -9.40 -28.55
C THR A 393 14.04 -10.90 -28.32
N ALA A 394 12.88 -11.37 -27.83
CA ALA A 394 12.61 -12.78 -27.59
C ALA A 394 11.10 -13.07 -27.55
N VAL A 395 10.75 -14.33 -27.75
CA VAL A 395 9.40 -14.85 -27.58
C VAL A 395 9.40 -15.92 -26.51
N VAL A 396 8.46 -15.82 -25.59
CA VAL A 396 8.22 -16.81 -24.53
C VAL A 396 7.01 -17.63 -24.93
N VAL A 397 7.19 -18.94 -25.04
CA VAL A 397 6.15 -19.90 -25.42
C VAL A 397 5.95 -20.95 -24.34
N GLU A 398 4.77 -21.58 -24.36
CA GLU A 398 4.48 -22.73 -23.51
C GLU A 398 4.76 -24.03 -24.27
N ALA A 399 5.84 -24.71 -23.90
CA ALA A 399 6.30 -25.94 -24.56
C ALA A 399 5.93 -27.19 -23.74
N ALA A 400 5.65 -28.29 -24.43
CA ALA A 400 5.41 -29.59 -23.80
C ALA A 400 6.73 -30.23 -23.33
N ALA A 401 6.75 -30.83 -22.13
CA ALA A 401 7.93 -31.55 -21.66
C ALA A 401 8.14 -32.86 -22.46
N PRO A 402 9.38 -33.22 -22.85
CA PRO A 402 9.66 -34.41 -23.69
C PRO A 402 9.17 -35.75 -23.11
N LYS A 403 9.01 -35.85 -21.77
CA LYS A 403 8.60 -37.08 -21.08
C LYS A 403 7.49 -36.85 -20.03
N GLY A 404 6.62 -35.85 -20.21
CA GLY A 404 5.56 -35.61 -19.23
C GLY A 404 4.40 -34.72 -19.67
N LYS A 405 3.29 -34.81 -18.93
CA LYS A 405 2.08 -33.99 -19.13
C LYS A 405 2.20 -32.53 -18.64
N LYS A 406 3.40 -32.09 -18.25
CA LYS A 406 3.64 -30.74 -17.71
C LYS A 406 4.23 -29.86 -18.81
N THR A 407 3.70 -28.66 -18.96
CA THR A 407 4.26 -27.63 -19.81
C THR A 407 5.33 -26.83 -19.06
N PHE A 408 6.22 -26.17 -19.80
CA PHE A 408 7.18 -25.23 -19.24
C PHE A 408 7.37 -24.03 -20.18
N LYS A 409 7.87 -22.93 -19.61
CA LYS A 409 8.20 -21.73 -20.40
C LYS A 409 9.51 -21.95 -21.14
N LYS A 410 9.46 -21.87 -22.46
CA LYS A 410 10.60 -21.91 -23.37
C LYS A 410 10.80 -20.53 -23.96
N TYR A 411 12.05 -20.16 -24.18
CA TYR A 411 12.45 -18.88 -24.75
C TYR A 411 13.09 -19.15 -26.09
N ARG A 412 12.71 -18.39 -27.11
CA ARG A 412 13.30 -18.44 -28.45
C ARG A 412 13.42 -17.03 -29.04
N LEU A 413 14.22 -16.91 -30.08
CA LEU A 413 14.23 -15.71 -30.91
C LEU A 413 12.93 -15.64 -31.74
N PRO A 414 12.47 -14.44 -32.10
CA PRO A 414 11.29 -14.29 -32.95
C PRO A 414 11.53 -14.82 -34.37
N VAL A 415 10.48 -15.36 -34.98
CA VAL A 415 10.50 -15.77 -36.39
C VAL A 415 9.89 -14.69 -37.29
N GLU A 416 10.16 -14.76 -38.59
CA GLU A 416 9.71 -13.77 -39.58
C GLU A 416 8.19 -13.58 -39.59
N GLU A 417 7.43 -14.67 -39.44
CA GLU A 417 5.96 -14.63 -39.36
C GLU A 417 5.46 -13.77 -38.19
N GLU A 418 6.11 -13.87 -37.02
CA GLU A 418 5.74 -13.09 -35.83
C GLU A 418 6.11 -11.63 -35.95
N LEU A 419 7.25 -11.33 -36.60
CA LEU A 419 7.68 -9.96 -36.87
C LEU A 419 6.70 -9.26 -37.81
N LYS A 420 6.26 -9.95 -38.87
CA LYS A 420 5.21 -9.46 -39.79
C LYS A 420 3.86 -9.31 -39.09
N ALA A 421 3.45 -10.30 -38.29
CA ALA A 421 2.19 -10.25 -37.54
C ALA A 421 2.12 -9.09 -36.53
N ALA A 422 3.28 -8.60 -36.06
CA ALA A 422 3.37 -7.45 -35.17
C ALA A 422 3.27 -6.09 -35.88
N GLN A 423 3.48 -6.05 -37.20
CA GLN A 423 3.29 -4.84 -38.00
C GLN A 423 1.78 -4.65 -38.25
N VAL A 424 1.27 -3.48 -37.88
CA VAL A 424 -0.12 -3.09 -38.06
C VAL A 424 -0.09 -1.70 -38.67
N GLU A 425 -0.76 -1.56 -39.81
CA GLU A 425 -0.82 -0.30 -40.54
C GLU A 425 -1.90 0.62 -39.96
N ILE A 426 -1.87 1.90 -40.32
CA ILE A 426 -2.86 2.85 -39.79
C ILE A 426 -4.28 2.53 -40.28
N GLU A 427 -4.41 2.01 -41.49
CA GLU A 427 -5.68 1.61 -42.11
C GLU A 427 -6.35 0.46 -41.33
N ASP A 428 -5.55 -0.49 -40.81
CA ASP A 428 -6.05 -1.57 -39.94
C ASP A 428 -6.70 -0.99 -38.67
N LEU A 429 -6.11 0.08 -38.12
CA LEU A 429 -6.65 0.76 -36.94
C LEU A 429 -7.89 1.57 -37.30
N GLU A 430 -7.87 2.31 -38.40
CA GLU A 430 -9.03 3.09 -38.86
C GLU A 430 -10.25 2.19 -39.13
N GLU A 431 -10.05 1.01 -39.72
CA GLU A 431 -11.12 0.04 -39.94
C GLU A 431 -11.76 -0.42 -38.62
N VAL A 432 -10.96 -0.82 -37.64
CA VAL A 432 -11.47 -1.30 -36.34
C VAL A 432 -12.19 -0.20 -35.56
N PHE A 433 -11.73 1.04 -35.66
CA PHE A 433 -12.27 2.18 -34.91
C PHE A 433 -13.34 2.99 -35.66
N SER A 434 -13.66 2.64 -36.91
CA SER A 434 -14.65 3.33 -37.76
C SER A 434 -16.01 3.54 -37.08
N ASP A 435 -16.55 2.50 -36.44
CA ASP A 435 -17.84 2.53 -35.73
C ASP A 435 -17.70 2.69 -34.20
N ILE A 436 -16.47 2.91 -33.71
CA ILE A 436 -16.21 3.11 -32.28
C ILE A 436 -16.31 4.60 -31.97
N PRO A 437 -17.20 5.03 -31.04
CA PRO A 437 -17.29 6.42 -30.63
C PRO A 437 -15.93 6.99 -30.24
N PHE A 438 -15.64 8.22 -30.67
CA PHE A 438 -14.37 8.92 -30.40
C PHE A 438 -13.12 8.32 -31.07
N GLY A 439 -13.26 7.33 -31.96
CA GLY A 439 -12.20 6.82 -32.82
C GLY A 439 -10.97 6.32 -32.06
N ILE A 440 -9.78 6.47 -32.63
CA ILE A 440 -8.51 6.06 -32.01
C ILE A 440 -8.21 6.95 -30.77
N PRO A 441 -7.59 6.42 -29.67
CA PRO A 441 -7.23 7.17 -28.46
C PRO A 441 -6.20 8.30 -28.63
N ASP A 442 -6.62 9.40 -29.24
CA ASP A 442 -5.80 10.58 -29.54
C ASP A 442 -5.79 11.65 -28.43
N GLU A 443 -6.48 11.42 -27.31
CA GLU A 443 -6.50 12.33 -26.17
C GLU A 443 -5.09 12.52 -25.57
N PRO A 444 -4.77 13.71 -25.02
CA PRO A 444 -3.44 13.99 -24.51
C PRO A 444 -3.14 13.21 -23.22
N THR A 445 -1.91 12.74 -23.08
CA THR A 445 -1.40 12.27 -21.78
C THR A 445 -1.14 13.46 -20.84
N PRO A 446 -1.02 13.25 -19.52
CA PRO A 446 -0.57 14.29 -18.60
C PRO A 446 0.87 14.74 -18.91
N ALA A 447 1.14 16.05 -18.85
CA ALA A 447 2.48 16.60 -19.07
C ALA A 447 3.52 16.02 -18.11
N GLY A 448 3.14 15.90 -16.83
CA GLY A 448 3.96 15.31 -15.78
C GLY A 448 5.31 16.00 -15.57
N GLY A 449 6.20 15.31 -14.86
CA GLY A 449 7.61 15.66 -14.85
C GLY A 449 8.05 16.77 -13.90
N GLY A 450 7.15 17.31 -13.07
CA GLY A 450 7.44 18.24 -11.96
C GLY A 450 7.78 17.52 -10.65
N SER A 451 7.55 18.17 -9.51
CA SER A 451 7.64 17.54 -8.19
C SER A 451 6.28 17.02 -7.71
N GLY A 452 6.26 16.29 -6.60
CA GLY A 452 5.03 15.71 -6.05
C GLY A 452 4.28 14.72 -6.95
N ALA A 453 2.96 14.88 -7.08
CA ALA A 453 2.04 14.00 -7.81
C ALA A 453 2.41 13.87 -9.29
N SER A 454 2.84 14.98 -9.90
CA SER A 454 3.23 15.03 -11.32
C SER A 454 4.40 14.10 -11.67
N ARG A 455 5.18 13.62 -10.67
CA ARG A 455 6.24 12.60 -10.84
C ARG A 455 5.70 11.23 -11.29
N ALA A 456 4.40 11.00 -11.15
CA ALA A 456 3.76 9.79 -11.63
C ALA A 456 3.87 9.63 -13.16
N PHE A 457 4.09 10.73 -13.91
CA PHE A 457 4.17 10.72 -15.37
C PHE A 457 5.53 11.22 -15.85
N SER A 458 6.15 10.45 -16.76
CA SER A 458 7.39 10.86 -17.42
C SER A 458 7.39 10.62 -18.93
N VAL A 459 6.31 10.03 -19.45
CA VAL A 459 6.20 9.56 -20.84
C VAL A 459 6.28 10.71 -21.85
N GLN A 460 5.69 11.88 -21.54
CA GLN A 460 5.78 13.05 -22.42
C GLN A 460 7.21 13.54 -22.61
N LYS A 461 8.13 13.34 -21.65
CA LYS A 461 9.57 13.67 -21.81
C LYS A 461 10.23 12.89 -22.95
N TYR A 462 9.58 11.82 -23.43
CA TYR A 462 10.06 10.95 -24.50
C TYR A 462 9.15 10.96 -25.74
N GLY A 463 8.33 12.00 -25.91
CA GLY A 463 7.50 12.20 -27.11
C GLY A 463 6.14 11.49 -27.11
N MET A 464 5.80 10.73 -26.06
CA MET A 464 4.49 10.08 -25.91
C MET A 464 3.47 11.07 -25.36
N LYS A 465 2.85 11.85 -26.25
CA LYS A 465 1.98 12.98 -25.93
C LYS A 465 0.49 12.61 -25.93
N LYS A 466 0.13 11.44 -26.45
CA LYS A 466 -1.23 10.94 -26.56
C LYS A 466 -1.36 9.56 -25.96
N TRP A 467 -2.56 9.19 -25.51
CA TRP A 467 -2.76 7.91 -24.83
C TRP A 467 -2.45 6.70 -25.72
N LYS A 468 -2.73 6.78 -27.03
CA LYS A 468 -2.32 5.74 -27.99
C LYS A 468 -0.80 5.47 -28.01
N ASP A 469 0.03 6.46 -27.68
CA ASP A 469 1.49 6.32 -27.70
C ASP A 469 2.02 5.37 -26.60
N LEU A 470 1.17 5.01 -25.63
CA LEU A 470 1.50 4.04 -24.58
C LEU A 470 1.30 2.58 -25.00
N PHE A 471 0.84 2.34 -26.23
CA PHE A 471 0.52 1.03 -26.78
C PHE A 471 1.28 0.80 -28.09
N THR A 472 1.58 -0.45 -28.41
CA THR A 472 2.00 -0.78 -29.79
C THR A 472 0.78 -0.74 -30.72
N PRO A 473 0.95 -0.52 -32.03
CA PRO A 473 -0.15 -0.61 -33.00
C PRO A 473 -0.96 -1.92 -32.88
N ARG A 474 -0.28 -3.07 -32.69
CA ARG A 474 -0.93 -4.36 -32.44
C ARG A 474 -1.74 -4.39 -31.14
N GLN A 475 -1.27 -3.77 -30.06
CA GLN A 475 -2.03 -3.67 -28.80
C GLN A 475 -3.28 -2.80 -28.97
N ILE A 476 -3.19 -1.68 -29.70
CA ILE A 476 -4.35 -0.81 -30.01
C ILE A 476 -5.37 -1.58 -30.83
N LEU A 477 -4.94 -2.27 -31.88
CA LEU A 477 -5.79 -3.12 -32.71
C LEU A 477 -6.51 -4.16 -31.86
N ALA A 478 -5.78 -4.88 -30.99
CA ALA A 478 -6.35 -5.89 -30.11
C ALA A 478 -7.42 -5.31 -29.17
N LEU A 479 -7.13 -4.20 -28.48
CA LEU A 479 -8.10 -3.55 -27.58
C LEU A 479 -9.32 -3.00 -28.34
N GLY A 480 -9.10 -2.39 -29.51
CA GLY A 480 -10.16 -1.93 -30.41
C GLY A 480 -11.08 -3.07 -30.86
N THR A 481 -10.52 -4.22 -31.23
CA THR A 481 -11.29 -5.42 -31.60
C THR A 481 -12.15 -5.93 -30.45
N PHE A 482 -11.63 -5.95 -29.21
CA PHE A 482 -12.43 -6.30 -28.04
C PHE A 482 -13.57 -5.31 -27.78
N ILE A 483 -13.33 -4.00 -27.96
CA ILE A 483 -14.35 -2.95 -27.87
C ILE A 483 -15.42 -3.16 -28.95
N LYS A 484 -15.02 -3.33 -30.22
CA LYS A 484 -15.93 -3.58 -31.34
C LYS A 484 -16.91 -4.72 -31.04
N HIS A 485 -16.40 -5.84 -30.54
CA HIS A 485 -17.25 -7.00 -30.21
C HIS A 485 -18.01 -6.83 -28.90
N SER A 486 -17.46 -6.15 -27.90
CA SER A 486 -18.19 -5.82 -26.66
C SER A 486 -19.38 -4.92 -26.95
N ARG A 487 -19.21 -3.89 -27.79
CA ARG A 487 -20.31 -3.02 -28.23
C ARG A 487 -21.41 -3.79 -28.97
N LYS A 488 -21.03 -4.71 -29.87
CA LYS A 488 -21.98 -5.62 -30.53
C LYS A 488 -22.73 -6.47 -29.52
N ALA A 489 -22.05 -7.07 -28.54
CA ALA A 489 -22.70 -7.83 -27.48
C ALA A 489 -23.72 -6.99 -26.70
N ILE A 490 -23.36 -5.76 -26.32
CA ILE A 490 -24.26 -4.83 -25.63
C ILE A 490 -25.50 -4.54 -26.49
N GLN A 491 -25.31 -4.26 -27.78
CA GLN A 491 -26.39 -4.03 -28.72
C GLN A 491 -27.33 -5.24 -28.83
N GLU A 492 -26.79 -6.44 -28.99
CA GLU A 492 -27.58 -7.68 -29.06
C GLU A 492 -28.41 -7.90 -27.79
N ILE A 493 -27.82 -7.71 -26.60
CA ILE A 493 -28.56 -7.83 -25.32
C ILE A 493 -29.63 -6.74 -25.21
N SER A 494 -29.37 -5.54 -25.74
CA SER A 494 -30.30 -4.41 -25.62
C SER A 494 -31.64 -4.64 -26.34
N HIS A 495 -31.65 -5.56 -27.33
CA HIS A 495 -32.88 -5.98 -28.01
C HIS A 495 -33.82 -6.78 -27.10
N THR A 496 -33.31 -7.44 -26.06
CA THR A 496 -34.11 -8.22 -25.12
C THR A 496 -34.33 -7.49 -23.80
N ASP A 497 -33.27 -6.94 -23.19
CA ASP A 497 -33.36 -6.21 -21.91
C ASP A 497 -32.26 -5.14 -21.81
N LYS A 498 -32.67 -3.88 -21.81
CA LYS A 498 -31.77 -2.72 -21.71
C LYS A 498 -30.99 -2.67 -20.39
N LYS A 499 -31.60 -3.07 -19.27
CA LYS A 499 -30.92 -3.05 -17.96
C LYS A 499 -29.89 -4.16 -17.86
N GLN A 500 -30.20 -5.34 -18.38
CA GLN A 500 -29.21 -6.43 -18.47
C GLN A 500 -28.06 -6.05 -19.41
N SER A 501 -28.39 -5.43 -20.55
CA SER A 501 -27.41 -4.93 -21.51
C SER A 501 -26.45 -3.93 -20.87
N GLU A 502 -26.96 -2.97 -20.11
CA GLU A 502 -26.15 -2.00 -19.35
C GLU A 502 -25.24 -2.72 -18.35
N ALA A 503 -25.80 -3.57 -17.47
CA ALA A 503 -25.02 -4.26 -16.43
C ALA A 503 -23.93 -5.18 -17.02
N ILE A 504 -24.30 -6.05 -17.97
CA ILE A 504 -23.34 -6.96 -18.64
C ILE A 504 -22.30 -6.15 -19.40
N GLY A 505 -22.72 -5.09 -20.11
CA GLY A 505 -21.84 -4.18 -20.83
C GLY A 505 -20.77 -3.57 -19.95
N VAL A 506 -21.14 -3.06 -18.77
CA VAL A 506 -20.18 -2.48 -17.84
C VAL A 506 -19.22 -3.55 -17.28
N TYR A 507 -19.67 -4.78 -16.99
CA TYR A 507 -18.76 -5.86 -16.60
C TYR A 507 -17.81 -6.28 -17.73
N LEU A 508 -18.24 -6.28 -19.00
CA LEU A 508 -17.35 -6.49 -20.14
C LEU A 508 -16.28 -5.38 -20.23
N SER A 509 -16.66 -4.14 -19.90
CA SER A 509 -15.70 -3.03 -19.72
C SER A 509 -14.69 -3.28 -18.59
N MET A 510 -15.12 -3.78 -17.43
CA MET A 510 -14.19 -4.12 -16.34
C MET A 510 -13.20 -5.21 -16.77
N ILE A 511 -13.65 -6.20 -17.54
CA ILE A 511 -12.78 -7.24 -18.13
C ILE A 511 -11.74 -6.58 -19.07
N LEU A 512 -12.18 -5.64 -19.92
CA LEU A 512 -11.31 -4.89 -20.82
C LEU A 512 -10.25 -4.06 -20.07
N ASP A 513 -10.62 -3.34 -19.01
CA ASP A 513 -9.67 -2.55 -18.21
C ASP A 513 -8.56 -3.45 -17.63
N ARG A 514 -8.91 -4.64 -17.15
CA ARG A 514 -7.93 -5.62 -16.66
C ARG A 514 -6.99 -6.12 -17.77
N VAL A 515 -7.48 -6.20 -19.00
CA VAL A 515 -6.64 -6.53 -20.16
C VAL A 515 -5.75 -5.35 -20.55
N ALA A 516 -6.27 -4.12 -20.55
CA ALA A 516 -5.51 -2.90 -20.83
C ALA A 516 -4.35 -2.70 -19.84
N ASP A 517 -4.57 -2.94 -18.54
CA ASP A 517 -3.51 -2.91 -17.52
C ASP A 517 -2.38 -3.92 -17.81
N ARG A 518 -2.65 -4.99 -18.56
CA ARG A 518 -1.64 -5.99 -18.98
C ARG A 518 -1.27 -5.90 -20.46
N GLY A 519 -1.72 -4.85 -21.13
CA GLY A 519 -1.68 -4.71 -22.58
C GLY A 519 -1.06 -3.40 -23.05
N SER A 520 -0.17 -2.79 -22.26
CA SER A 520 0.53 -1.55 -22.62
C SER A 520 2.04 -1.77 -22.82
N THR A 521 2.73 -0.78 -23.38
CA THR A 521 4.20 -0.76 -23.48
C THR A 521 4.91 -0.50 -22.15
N ILE A 522 4.17 -0.37 -21.03
CA ILE A 522 4.70 -0.20 -19.67
C ILE A 522 4.79 -1.55 -18.93
N CYS A 523 4.11 -2.59 -19.43
CA CYS A 523 4.19 -3.93 -18.85
C CYS A 523 5.62 -4.48 -18.95
N THR A 524 6.16 -5.05 -17.87
CA THR A 524 7.56 -5.53 -17.81
C THR A 524 7.62 -7.04 -17.57
N TRP A 525 8.72 -7.68 -17.93
CA TRP A 525 8.95 -9.09 -17.63
C TRP A 525 9.68 -9.27 -16.29
N THR A 526 9.08 -10.02 -15.36
CA THR A 526 9.74 -10.35 -14.09
C THR A 526 10.65 -11.56 -14.28
N VAL A 527 11.96 -11.34 -14.29
CA VAL A 527 12.98 -12.38 -14.52
C VAL A 527 12.95 -13.50 -13.48
N ASP A 528 12.60 -13.20 -12.23
CA ASP A 528 12.59 -14.19 -11.14
C ASP A 528 11.33 -15.08 -11.18
N TRP A 529 10.18 -14.49 -11.52
CA TRP A 529 8.88 -15.17 -11.54
C TRP A 529 8.48 -15.68 -12.93
N ASN A 530 9.21 -15.29 -13.97
CA ASN A 530 8.94 -15.56 -15.37
C ASN A 530 7.49 -15.20 -15.76
N LYS A 531 7.02 -13.99 -15.44
CA LYS A 531 5.64 -13.53 -15.69
C LYS A 531 5.64 -12.08 -16.14
N ILE A 532 4.56 -11.67 -16.79
CA ILE A 532 4.31 -10.26 -17.10
C ILE A 532 3.85 -9.55 -15.82
N ARG A 533 4.56 -8.49 -15.46
CA ARG A 533 4.13 -7.47 -14.51
C ARG A 533 3.29 -6.45 -15.23
N ASN A 534 2.16 -6.12 -14.63
CA ASN A 534 1.20 -5.19 -15.19
C ASN A 534 1.68 -3.72 -15.17
N THR A 535 0.95 -2.87 -15.89
CA THR A 535 1.19 -1.43 -16.06
C THR A 535 1.24 -0.73 -14.71
N PHE A 536 0.20 -0.92 -13.89
CA PHE A 536 0.12 -0.35 -12.55
C PHE A 536 0.79 -1.25 -11.50
N GLY A 537 2.04 -1.67 -11.77
CA GLY A 537 2.91 -2.31 -10.77
C GLY A 537 3.31 -1.36 -9.62
N ARG A 538 3.13 -0.05 -9.86
CA ARG A 538 2.95 1.06 -8.92
C ARG A 538 1.96 2.04 -9.59
N PHE A 539 1.32 2.93 -8.84
CA PHE A 539 0.40 3.93 -9.40
C PHE A 539 1.15 5.09 -10.08
N ALA A 540 1.83 4.79 -11.19
CA ALA A 540 2.58 5.73 -12.02
C ALA A 540 2.73 5.17 -13.45
N LEU A 541 2.89 6.05 -14.42
CA LEU A 541 3.20 5.73 -15.82
C LEU A 541 4.62 6.22 -16.16
N PRO A 542 5.67 5.49 -15.72
CA PRO A 542 7.04 5.81 -16.08
C PRO A 542 7.37 5.36 -17.51
N ILE A 543 8.44 5.93 -18.05
CA ILE A 543 9.11 5.31 -19.21
C ILE A 543 9.64 3.91 -18.82
N THR A 544 9.38 2.94 -19.68
CA THR A 544 9.95 1.59 -19.67
C THR A 544 10.83 1.41 -20.90
N TRP A 545 12.05 0.93 -20.69
CA TRP A 545 13.02 0.73 -21.77
C TRP A 545 12.75 -0.56 -22.52
N ASP A 546 12.44 -1.61 -21.77
CA ASP A 546 12.01 -2.90 -22.24
C ASP A 546 10.63 -3.24 -21.68
N PHE A 547 9.83 -3.93 -22.49
CA PHE A 547 8.45 -4.25 -22.16
C PHE A 547 8.05 -5.63 -22.66
N ALA A 548 7.01 -6.18 -22.04
CA ALA A 548 6.44 -7.47 -22.37
C ALA A 548 5.01 -7.28 -22.87
N GLU A 549 4.73 -7.81 -24.06
CA GLU A 549 3.41 -7.86 -24.65
C GLU A 549 2.84 -9.27 -24.53
N SER A 550 1.63 -9.41 -23.97
CA SER A 550 0.90 -10.68 -23.95
C SER A 550 0.01 -10.81 -25.17
N ALA A 551 -0.19 -12.03 -25.67
CA ALA A 551 -1.31 -12.31 -26.56
C ALA A 551 -2.62 -12.17 -25.75
N THR A 552 -3.49 -11.23 -26.12
CA THR A 552 -4.70 -10.91 -25.36
C THR A 552 -5.71 -12.07 -25.29
N THR A 553 -5.66 -13.01 -26.23
CA THR A 553 -6.60 -14.14 -26.36
C THR A 553 -6.13 -15.44 -25.69
N ILE A 554 -4.93 -15.45 -25.10
CA ILE A 554 -4.36 -16.65 -24.47
C ILE A 554 -5.09 -17.05 -23.19
N GLU A 555 -5.15 -18.36 -22.91
CA GLU A 555 -5.77 -18.91 -21.69
C GLU A 555 -4.92 -18.77 -20.41
N THR A 556 -3.66 -18.32 -20.54
CA THR A 556 -2.76 -18.16 -19.40
C THR A 556 -3.04 -16.86 -18.63
N SER A 557 -2.47 -16.75 -17.44
CA SER A 557 -2.68 -15.60 -16.55
C SER A 557 -2.27 -14.29 -17.21
N GLY A 558 -3.26 -13.45 -17.50
CA GLY A 558 -3.08 -12.15 -18.14
C GLY A 558 -4.01 -11.93 -19.33
N GLY A 559 -4.33 -12.98 -20.08
CA GLY A 559 -5.26 -12.91 -21.21
C GLY A 559 -6.72 -12.70 -20.78
N TYR A 560 -7.55 -12.28 -21.74
CA TYR A 560 -8.98 -12.01 -21.60
C TYR A 560 -9.77 -13.13 -20.89
N PRO A 561 -9.58 -14.44 -21.20
CA PRO A 561 -10.30 -15.52 -20.52
C PRO A 561 -10.11 -15.54 -19.00
N GLY A 562 -8.87 -15.26 -18.54
CA GLY A 562 -8.57 -15.17 -17.12
C GLY A 562 -9.20 -13.95 -16.45
N GLN A 563 -9.35 -12.85 -17.20
CA GLN A 563 -10.00 -11.64 -16.67
C GLN A 563 -11.51 -11.80 -16.55
N ILE A 564 -12.17 -12.53 -17.48
CA ILE A 564 -13.59 -12.92 -17.34
C ILE A 564 -13.79 -13.58 -15.98
N GLU A 565 -12.98 -14.61 -15.67
CA GLU A 565 -13.17 -15.38 -14.45
C GLU A 565 -12.88 -14.56 -13.17
N LEU A 566 -11.90 -13.67 -13.18
CA LEU A 566 -11.61 -12.80 -12.02
C LEU A 566 -12.75 -11.82 -11.71
N VAL A 567 -13.39 -11.28 -12.75
CA VAL A 567 -14.56 -10.39 -12.62
C VAL A 567 -15.79 -11.19 -12.21
N SER A 568 -16.06 -12.32 -12.86
CA SER A 568 -17.23 -13.15 -12.56
C SER A 568 -17.16 -13.79 -11.17
N GLN A 569 -15.99 -14.18 -10.66
CA GLN A 569 -15.85 -14.69 -9.29
C GLN A 569 -16.19 -13.64 -8.23
N TYR A 570 -15.78 -12.38 -8.48
CA TYR A 570 -16.21 -11.29 -7.61
C TYR A 570 -17.73 -11.16 -7.65
N LEU A 571 -18.33 -11.21 -8.84
CA LEU A 571 -19.77 -11.09 -9.01
C LEU A 571 -20.55 -12.24 -8.36
N ASP A 572 -20.06 -13.48 -8.47
CA ASP A 572 -20.63 -14.65 -7.77
C ASP A 572 -20.72 -14.41 -6.26
N HIS A 573 -19.69 -13.77 -5.69
CA HIS A 573 -19.65 -13.42 -4.28
C HIS A 573 -20.58 -12.24 -3.97
N ALA A 574 -20.51 -11.16 -4.75
CA ALA A 574 -21.29 -9.95 -4.54
C ALA A 574 -22.79 -10.23 -4.58
N LEU A 575 -23.29 -10.98 -5.58
CA LEU A 575 -24.70 -11.33 -5.73
C LEU A 575 -25.29 -12.06 -4.51
N ARG A 576 -24.47 -12.80 -3.76
CA ARG A 576 -24.89 -13.49 -2.53
C ARG A 576 -24.93 -12.57 -1.32
N MET A 577 -24.07 -11.55 -1.29
CA MET A 577 -23.84 -10.72 -0.11
C MET A 577 -24.79 -9.53 -0.01
N VAL A 578 -25.33 -9.04 -1.12
CA VAL A 578 -26.01 -7.72 -1.17
C VAL A 578 -27.51 -7.79 -1.46
N GLY A 579 -28.07 -9.00 -1.58
CA GLY A 579 -29.47 -9.18 -2.01
C GLY A 579 -30.55 -8.69 -1.03
N ASN A 580 -30.18 -8.45 0.23
CA ASN A 580 -31.09 -7.96 1.28
C ASN A 580 -30.67 -6.57 1.81
N SER A 581 -29.79 -5.87 1.10
CA SER A 581 -29.31 -4.55 1.52
C SER A 581 -30.38 -3.48 1.36
N ALA A 582 -30.29 -2.43 2.18
CA ALA A 582 -31.26 -1.34 2.21
C ALA A 582 -31.13 -0.41 0.97
N SER A 583 -31.42 0.88 1.08
CA SER A 583 -31.32 1.79 -0.07
C SER A 583 -29.85 2.07 -0.46
N LEU A 584 -29.60 2.26 -1.76
CA LEU A 584 -28.30 2.59 -2.33
C LEU A 584 -28.43 3.80 -3.27
N SER A 585 -27.50 4.75 -3.14
CA SER A 585 -27.35 5.89 -4.04
C SER A 585 -25.90 6.02 -4.48
N ILE A 586 -25.66 6.11 -5.79
CA ILE A 586 -24.32 6.31 -6.36
C ILE A 586 -24.29 7.60 -7.17
N LYS A 587 -23.46 8.56 -6.77
CA LYS A 587 -23.38 9.89 -7.39
C LYS A 587 -22.00 10.17 -7.98
N LYS A 588 -21.96 10.77 -9.17
CA LYS A 588 -20.74 11.35 -9.73
C LYS A 588 -20.65 12.82 -9.30
N GLU A 589 -20.17 13.06 -8.09
CA GLU A 589 -20.30 14.35 -7.40
C GLU A 589 -18.98 14.76 -6.73
N SER A 590 -18.77 16.06 -6.58
CA SER A 590 -17.63 16.59 -5.81
C SER A 590 -17.95 16.58 -4.32
N ALA A 591 -16.97 16.21 -3.49
CA ALA A 591 -17.11 16.19 -2.04
C ALA A 591 -17.38 17.57 -1.41
N ILE A 592 -17.18 18.68 -2.14
CA ILE A 592 -17.56 20.03 -1.66
C ILE A 592 -18.99 20.43 -2.01
N SER A 593 -19.71 19.56 -2.73
CA SER A 593 -21.09 19.78 -3.23
C SER A 593 -22.07 18.77 -2.64
N ILE A 594 -21.78 18.16 -1.49
CA ILE A 594 -22.68 17.20 -0.83
C ILE A 594 -24.01 17.88 -0.50
N GLU A 595 -25.11 17.32 -1.00
CA GLU A 595 -26.48 17.80 -0.76
C GLU A 595 -27.26 16.92 0.24
N ASP A 596 -26.72 15.74 0.59
CA ASP A 596 -27.35 14.81 1.52
C ASP A 596 -27.51 15.42 2.92
N LYS A 597 -28.61 15.04 3.60
CA LYS A 597 -28.94 15.53 4.94
C LYS A 597 -29.39 14.38 5.84
N ASP A 598 -29.33 14.63 7.14
CA ASP A 598 -29.71 13.69 8.18
C ASP A 598 -28.98 12.34 8.04
N VAL A 599 -27.69 12.40 7.73
CA VAL A 599 -26.80 11.24 7.63
C VAL A 599 -26.36 10.84 9.04
N ASP A 600 -26.43 9.56 9.38
CA ASP A 600 -25.99 9.09 10.69
C ASP A 600 -24.46 9.02 10.77
N PHE A 601 -23.82 8.59 9.67
CA PHE A 601 -22.38 8.40 9.61
C PHE A 601 -21.77 8.85 8.29
N VAL A 602 -20.65 9.55 8.37
CA VAL A 602 -19.75 9.74 7.24
C VAL A 602 -18.49 8.94 7.54
N ILE A 603 -18.18 7.93 6.72
CA ILE A 603 -16.91 7.20 6.81
C ILE A 603 -16.24 7.28 5.45
N THR A 604 -15.02 7.80 5.39
CA THR A 604 -14.39 8.11 4.10
C THR A 604 -12.87 8.11 4.14
N ASP A 605 -12.27 7.96 2.97
CA ASP A 605 -10.83 7.94 2.73
C ASP A 605 -10.44 9.04 1.72
N PRO A 606 -10.22 10.28 2.18
CA PRO A 606 -9.95 11.41 1.29
C PRO A 606 -8.56 11.29 0.63
N PRO A 607 -8.37 11.93 -0.54
CA PRO A 607 -7.05 12.02 -1.18
C PRO A 607 -6.01 12.76 -0.29
N TYR A 608 -4.78 12.26 -0.29
CA TYR A 608 -3.68 12.80 0.50
C TYR A 608 -2.70 13.59 -0.37
N TYR A 609 -2.78 14.92 -0.33
CA TYR A 609 -1.80 15.82 -0.96
C TYR A 609 -1.39 15.37 -2.37
N ASP A 610 -0.09 15.17 -2.56
CA ASP A 610 0.58 14.89 -3.81
C ASP A 610 0.83 13.38 -4.01
N ALA A 611 0.19 12.52 -3.19
CA ALA A 611 0.49 11.10 -3.14
C ALA A 611 0.09 10.37 -4.43
N ILE A 612 -1.12 10.65 -4.94
CA ILE A 612 -1.68 9.98 -6.12
C ILE A 612 -2.51 11.00 -6.93
N PRO A 613 -2.16 11.24 -8.20
CA PRO A 613 -3.04 11.97 -9.13
C PRO A 613 -4.06 11.00 -9.74
N TYR A 614 -5.17 10.75 -9.03
CA TYR A 614 -6.17 9.74 -9.40
C TYR A 614 -6.78 10.02 -10.76
N SER A 615 -7.23 11.25 -11.02
CA SER A 615 -7.87 11.58 -12.30
C SER A 615 -6.90 11.38 -13.48
N ASP A 616 -5.65 11.80 -13.37
CA ASP A 616 -4.66 11.63 -14.44
C ASP A 616 -4.31 10.16 -14.69
N LEU A 617 -4.23 9.34 -13.64
CA LEU A 617 -3.91 7.92 -13.77
C LEU A 617 -5.09 7.12 -14.31
N MET A 618 -6.31 7.46 -13.89
CA MET A 618 -7.54 6.79 -14.32
C MET A 618 -7.94 7.16 -15.74
N ASP A 619 -7.40 8.23 -16.31
CA ASP A 619 -7.56 8.54 -17.74
C ASP A 619 -7.03 7.41 -18.64
N PHE A 620 -6.07 6.61 -18.16
CA PHE A 620 -5.62 5.38 -18.85
C PHE A 620 -6.78 4.41 -19.12
N PHE A 621 -7.76 4.31 -18.21
CA PHE A 621 -8.94 3.46 -18.34
C PHE A 621 -10.12 4.24 -18.95
N TYR A 622 -10.31 5.49 -18.54
CA TYR A 622 -11.38 6.37 -18.99
C TYR A 622 -11.54 6.39 -20.51
N ILE A 623 -10.43 6.50 -21.25
CA ILE A 623 -10.41 6.53 -22.71
C ILE A 623 -10.99 5.25 -23.34
N TRP A 624 -10.83 4.09 -22.70
CA TRP A 624 -11.37 2.82 -23.20
C TRP A 624 -12.81 2.63 -22.77
N LEU A 625 -13.13 2.99 -21.53
CA LEU A 625 -14.48 2.95 -20.98
C LEU A 625 -15.45 3.82 -21.78
N ARG A 626 -15.08 5.05 -22.12
CA ARG A 626 -15.91 5.94 -22.94
C ARG A 626 -16.18 5.35 -24.33
N ARG A 627 -15.18 4.74 -24.96
CA ARG A 627 -15.30 4.11 -26.28
C ARG A 627 -16.22 2.89 -26.25
N ASN A 628 -16.16 2.11 -25.17
CA ASN A 628 -16.97 0.92 -25.03
C ASN A 628 -18.43 1.23 -24.66
N GLN A 629 -18.66 2.16 -23.74
CA GLN A 629 -19.97 2.35 -23.10
C GLN A 629 -20.82 3.50 -23.66
N TYR A 630 -20.23 4.49 -24.34
CA TYR A 630 -20.97 5.64 -24.84
C TYR A 630 -22.00 5.24 -25.91
N GLY A 631 -23.19 5.81 -25.81
CA GLY A 631 -24.35 5.60 -26.66
C GLY A 631 -25.33 4.53 -26.17
N PHE A 632 -25.08 3.87 -25.03
CA PHE A 632 -25.95 2.80 -24.53
C PHE A 632 -26.86 3.20 -23.36
N ALA A 633 -26.45 4.16 -22.52
CA ALA A 633 -27.25 4.61 -21.39
C ALA A 633 -27.07 6.12 -21.12
N PRO A 634 -28.15 6.91 -20.95
CA PRO A 634 -28.04 8.36 -20.76
C PRO A 634 -27.18 8.80 -19.57
N GLN A 635 -27.21 8.04 -18.47
CA GLN A 635 -26.40 8.34 -17.29
C GLN A 635 -24.91 8.15 -17.59
N ILE A 636 -24.55 7.05 -18.26
CA ILE A 636 -23.18 6.77 -18.70
C ILE A 636 -22.70 7.86 -19.68
N ASP A 637 -23.53 8.23 -20.66
CA ASP A 637 -23.20 9.26 -21.65
C ASP A 637 -22.93 10.62 -21.00
N SER A 638 -23.67 10.95 -19.94
CA SER A 638 -23.44 12.15 -19.14
C SER A 638 -22.10 12.09 -18.38
N VAL A 639 -21.77 10.93 -17.80
CA VAL A 639 -20.54 10.73 -17.02
C VAL A 639 -19.28 10.72 -17.91
N PHE A 640 -19.36 10.18 -19.14
CA PHE A 640 -18.24 10.03 -20.07
C PHE A 640 -18.26 11.02 -21.26
N ARG A 641 -18.99 12.14 -21.11
CA ARG A 641 -19.12 13.17 -22.15
C ARG A 641 -17.80 13.84 -22.48
N GLU A 642 -17.07 14.24 -21.45
CA GLU A 642 -15.81 14.98 -21.57
C GLU A 642 -14.69 14.07 -22.12
N PRO A 643 -13.65 14.63 -22.76
CA PRO A 643 -12.57 13.82 -23.32
C PRO A 643 -11.71 13.12 -22.25
N LEU A 644 -11.63 13.68 -21.04
CA LEU A 644 -10.84 13.16 -19.92
C LEU A 644 -11.59 13.39 -18.59
N SER A 645 -11.16 12.71 -17.54
CA SER A 645 -11.75 12.86 -16.20
C SER A 645 -11.50 14.26 -15.61
N PRO A 646 -12.39 14.75 -14.72
CA PRO A 646 -12.27 16.08 -14.12
C PRO A 646 -10.96 16.26 -13.35
N LYS A 647 -10.26 17.35 -13.67
CA LYS A 647 -9.11 17.89 -12.92
C LYS A 647 -9.55 19.14 -12.15
N TRP A 648 -8.59 19.87 -11.58
CA TRP A 648 -8.89 21.15 -10.92
C TRP A 648 -9.37 22.21 -11.91
N ASP A 649 -10.55 22.80 -11.65
CA ASP A 649 -11.12 23.92 -12.38
C ASP A 649 -10.95 25.22 -11.57
N HIS A 650 -10.14 26.15 -12.09
CA HIS A 650 -9.86 27.43 -11.42
C HIS A 650 -11.04 28.39 -11.34
N GLY A 651 -11.97 28.32 -12.30
CA GLY A 651 -13.16 29.17 -12.32
C GLY A 651 -14.18 28.73 -11.27
N ARG A 652 -14.40 27.42 -11.16
CA ARG A 652 -15.30 26.82 -10.15
C ARG A 652 -14.65 26.67 -8.78
N LYS A 653 -13.30 26.67 -8.70
CA LYS A 653 -12.52 26.31 -7.50
C LYS A 653 -12.94 24.95 -6.94
N ASP A 654 -13.12 24.00 -7.86
CA ASP A 654 -13.63 22.65 -7.63
C ASP A 654 -12.93 21.67 -8.57
N GLY A 655 -12.94 20.39 -8.22
CA GLY A 655 -12.28 19.34 -8.97
C GLY A 655 -11.69 18.29 -8.04
N GLU A 656 -10.77 17.49 -8.56
CA GLU A 656 -10.00 16.56 -7.74
C GLU A 656 -9.16 17.32 -6.70
N LEU A 657 -9.39 17.01 -5.42
CA LEU A 657 -8.73 17.64 -4.28
C LEU A 657 -7.37 16.98 -3.99
N ILE A 658 -6.35 17.31 -4.77
CA ILE A 658 -4.96 16.89 -4.54
C ILE A 658 -4.03 18.11 -4.53
N ASP A 659 -2.84 17.96 -3.95
CA ASP A 659 -1.75 18.94 -4.07
C ASP A 659 -0.89 18.60 -5.29
N ASP A 660 -1.13 19.33 -6.38
CA ASP A 660 -0.40 19.17 -7.64
C ASP A 660 -0.06 20.54 -8.22
N GLU A 661 1.16 21.02 -7.92
CA GLU A 661 1.70 22.30 -8.40
C GLU A 661 1.58 22.49 -9.92
N SER A 662 1.59 21.41 -10.69
CA SER A 662 1.50 21.48 -12.15
C SER A 662 0.16 22.04 -12.63
N ARG A 663 -0.89 21.94 -11.81
CA ARG A 663 -2.22 22.51 -12.08
C ARG A 663 -2.30 24.01 -11.76
N PHE A 664 -1.29 24.54 -11.07
CA PHE A 664 -1.20 25.94 -10.61
C PHE A 664 0.01 26.66 -11.24
N GLY A 665 0.42 26.27 -12.45
CA GLY A 665 1.55 26.90 -13.14
C GLY A 665 2.90 26.70 -12.45
N GLY A 666 3.03 25.67 -11.59
CA GLY A 666 4.21 25.42 -10.76
C GLY A 666 4.20 26.11 -9.39
N ASP A 667 3.13 26.82 -9.03
CA ASP A 667 3.00 27.48 -7.72
C ASP A 667 2.58 26.48 -6.63
N LYS A 668 3.57 26.02 -5.86
CA LYS A 668 3.38 25.13 -4.70
C LYS A 668 2.48 25.72 -3.62
N ALA A 669 2.61 27.02 -3.34
CA ALA A 669 1.86 27.65 -2.26
C ALA A 669 0.38 27.78 -2.63
N ALA A 670 0.09 28.16 -3.87
CA ALA A 670 -1.27 28.22 -4.39
C ALA A 670 -1.94 26.84 -4.45
N SER A 671 -1.20 25.81 -4.87
CA SER A 671 -1.68 24.42 -4.90
C SER A 671 -2.03 23.91 -3.51
N LYS A 672 -1.08 24.00 -2.57
CA LYS A 672 -1.29 23.60 -1.17
C LYS A 672 -2.48 24.32 -0.56
N LYS A 673 -2.58 25.64 -0.72
CA LYS A 673 -3.72 26.42 -0.20
C LYS A 673 -5.07 25.97 -0.80
N SER A 674 -5.11 25.70 -2.11
CA SER A 674 -6.34 25.26 -2.78
C SER A 674 -6.80 23.88 -2.30
N TYR A 675 -5.85 22.96 -2.11
CA TYR A 675 -6.10 21.66 -1.48
C TYR A 675 -6.66 21.83 -0.07
N GLU A 676 -6.00 22.63 0.76
CA GLU A 676 -6.38 22.86 2.16
C GLU A 676 -7.78 23.46 2.30
N ASP A 677 -8.08 24.49 1.52
CA ASP A 677 -9.38 25.16 1.54
C ASP A 677 -10.48 24.28 0.94
N GLY A 678 -10.17 23.49 -0.10
CA GLY A 678 -11.09 22.52 -0.68
C GLY A 678 -11.42 21.39 0.30
N MET A 679 -10.42 20.85 1.00
CA MET A 679 -10.62 19.79 2.00
C MET A 679 -11.39 20.29 3.21
N ALA A 680 -11.12 21.52 3.68
CA ALA A 680 -11.90 22.13 4.76
C ALA A 680 -13.37 22.32 4.38
N LYS A 681 -13.66 22.72 3.13
CA LYS A 681 -15.03 22.79 2.61
C LYS A 681 -15.69 21.41 2.53
N ALA A 682 -14.97 20.39 2.08
CA ALA A 682 -15.50 19.02 2.02
C ALA A 682 -15.90 18.54 3.43
N PHE A 683 -15.02 18.71 4.43
CA PHE A 683 -15.34 18.36 5.81
C PHE A 683 -16.47 19.19 6.41
N HIS A 684 -16.56 20.47 6.04
CA HIS A 684 -17.70 21.29 6.42
C HIS A 684 -19.02 20.72 5.89
N ARG A 685 -19.08 20.37 4.61
CA ARG A 685 -20.26 19.74 4.00
C ARG A 685 -20.61 18.40 4.62
N MET A 686 -19.62 17.57 4.94
CA MET A 686 -19.83 16.31 5.66
C MET A 686 -20.44 16.55 7.05
N ASN A 687 -19.93 17.52 7.80
CA ASN A 687 -20.50 17.87 9.10
C ASN A 687 -21.91 18.48 8.99
N GLU A 688 -22.19 19.26 7.95
CA GLU A 688 -23.55 19.77 7.68
C GLU A 688 -24.53 18.63 7.39
N ALA A 689 -24.12 17.63 6.62
CA ALA A 689 -24.92 16.46 6.27
C ALA A 689 -25.25 15.57 7.49
N LEU A 690 -24.37 15.54 8.50
CA LEU A 690 -24.56 14.73 9.70
C LEU A 690 -25.73 15.20 10.57
N THR A 691 -26.46 14.23 11.13
CA THR A 691 -27.35 14.45 12.28
C THR A 691 -26.57 14.99 13.48
N GLU A 692 -27.26 15.53 14.48
CA GLU A 692 -26.62 16.12 15.66
C GLU A 692 -25.75 15.11 16.44
N ASN A 693 -26.16 13.84 16.47
CA ASN A 693 -25.41 12.74 17.10
C ASN A 693 -24.63 11.89 16.09
N GLY A 694 -24.45 12.38 14.86
CA GLY A 694 -23.73 11.65 13.83
C GLY A 694 -22.23 11.57 14.12
N ARG A 695 -21.52 10.67 13.43
CA ARG A 695 -20.04 10.57 13.50
C ARG A 695 -19.41 10.68 12.12
N LEU A 696 -18.28 11.39 12.09
CA LEU A 696 -17.39 11.47 10.95
C LEU A 696 -16.15 10.62 11.26
N VAL A 697 -15.84 9.63 10.42
CA VAL A 697 -14.63 8.81 10.53
C VAL A 697 -13.81 8.97 9.26
N ILE A 698 -12.56 9.39 9.41
CA ILE A 698 -11.67 9.65 8.28
C ILE A 698 -10.46 8.75 8.39
N VAL A 699 -10.11 8.12 7.28
CA VAL A 699 -8.86 7.37 7.15
C VAL A 699 -7.74 8.31 6.74
N PHE A 700 -6.57 8.16 7.36
CA PHE A 700 -5.37 8.88 6.99
C PHE A 700 -4.13 7.98 6.98
N ALA A 701 -3.31 8.08 5.93
CA ALA A 701 -2.10 7.28 5.79
C ALA A 701 -0.94 8.10 5.19
N ASN A 702 -0.39 9.06 5.95
CA ASN A 702 0.80 9.82 5.59
C ASN A 702 1.82 9.91 6.74
N LYS A 703 3.10 9.94 6.38
CA LYS A 703 4.28 9.86 7.25
C LYS A 703 4.83 11.21 7.65
N GLU A 704 4.40 12.28 6.98
CA GLU A 704 4.84 13.64 7.24
C GLU A 704 3.96 14.31 8.29
N VAL A 705 4.60 14.97 9.25
CA VAL A 705 3.93 15.69 10.34
C VAL A 705 3.13 16.87 9.79
N ASP A 706 3.67 17.57 8.80
CA ASP A 706 3.03 18.72 8.13
C ASP A 706 1.72 18.33 7.44
N ALA A 707 1.67 17.12 6.87
CA ALA A 707 0.47 16.60 6.22
C ALA A 707 -0.67 16.37 7.23
N TRP A 708 -0.31 15.90 8.43
CA TRP A 708 -1.24 15.70 9.54
C TRP A 708 -1.77 17.02 10.09
N GLU A 709 -0.87 17.99 10.34
CA GLU A 709 -1.23 19.32 10.87
C GLU A 709 -2.29 20.00 10.03
N THR A 710 -2.15 19.85 8.72
CA THR A 710 -3.04 20.46 7.75
C THR A 710 -4.38 19.74 7.65
N LEU A 711 -4.41 18.39 7.62
CA LEU A 711 -5.66 17.65 7.63
C LEU A 711 -6.45 17.94 8.90
N ILE A 712 -5.80 17.88 10.07
CA ILE A 712 -6.42 18.22 11.35
C ILE A 712 -6.90 19.68 11.33
N GLY A 713 -6.10 20.60 10.82
CA GLY A 713 -6.50 21.99 10.62
C GLY A 713 -7.75 22.13 9.74
N ALA A 714 -7.82 21.40 8.63
CA ALA A 714 -9.00 21.36 7.76
C ALA A 714 -10.23 20.76 8.46
N LEU A 715 -10.05 19.71 9.27
CA LEU A 715 -11.13 19.09 10.06
C LEU A 715 -11.72 20.06 11.08
N ILE A 716 -10.85 20.73 11.83
CA ILE A 716 -11.24 21.71 12.85
C ILE A 716 -11.92 22.91 12.18
N ARG A 717 -11.40 23.40 11.05
CA ARG A 717 -12.07 24.43 10.23
C ARG A 717 -13.42 23.96 9.70
N GLY A 718 -13.54 22.69 9.35
CA GLY A 718 -14.78 22.05 8.91
C GLY A 718 -15.83 21.87 10.01
N GLY A 719 -15.51 22.11 11.28
CA GLY A 719 -16.46 21.97 12.39
C GLY A 719 -16.45 20.62 13.08
N ALA A 720 -15.38 19.83 12.94
CA ALA A 720 -15.25 18.54 13.63
C ALA A 720 -14.57 18.69 15.01
N ILE A 721 -15.05 17.92 15.99
CA ILE A 721 -14.35 17.63 17.25
C ILE A 721 -13.75 16.23 17.12
N VAL A 722 -12.43 16.10 17.22
CA VAL A 722 -11.74 14.81 17.17
C VAL A 722 -11.81 14.13 18.53
N THR A 723 -12.30 12.90 18.60
CA THR A 723 -12.51 12.19 19.89
C THR A 723 -11.61 10.97 20.07
N ALA A 724 -11.25 10.28 18.98
CA ALA A 724 -10.39 9.10 19.04
C ALA A 724 -9.58 8.92 17.74
N SER A 725 -8.52 8.13 17.81
CA SER A 725 -7.70 7.77 16.64
C SER A 725 -7.14 6.36 16.77
N TRP A 726 -7.28 5.55 15.71
CA TRP A 726 -6.88 4.14 15.72
C TRP A 726 -5.89 3.81 14.59
N PRO A 727 -4.62 3.46 14.90
CA PRO A 727 -3.62 3.07 13.91
C PRO A 727 -3.76 1.58 13.52
N ILE A 728 -4.53 1.29 12.47
CA ILE A 728 -4.77 -0.09 11.99
C ILE A 728 -3.66 -0.50 11.02
N ARG A 729 -2.97 -1.62 11.25
CA ARG A 729 -1.96 -2.11 10.31
C ARG A 729 -2.61 -2.62 9.03
N THR A 730 -2.32 -1.95 7.92
CA THR A 730 -2.89 -2.28 6.60
C THR A 730 -1.83 -2.74 5.61
N GLU A 731 -0.54 -2.59 5.90
CA GLU A 731 0.56 -2.99 5.01
C GLU A 731 1.21 -4.31 5.43
N MET A 732 1.60 -5.14 4.45
CA MET A 732 2.44 -6.30 4.74
C MET A 732 3.85 -5.81 5.11
N PRO A 733 4.48 -6.31 6.19
CA PRO A 733 5.91 -6.14 6.39
C PRO A 733 6.61 -6.83 5.21
N ASN A 734 7.00 -6.08 4.18
CA ASN A 734 7.49 -6.70 2.96
C ASN A 734 8.82 -7.40 3.21
N ARG A 735 8.85 -8.70 2.92
CA ARG A 735 10.04 -9.55 2.75
C ARG A 735 10.73 -9.30 1.39
N VAL A 736 10.68 -8.06 0.88
CA VAL A 736 11.32 -7.68 -0.39
C VAL A 736 12.62 -6.94 -0.05
N ARG A 737 13.75 -7.65 -0.12
CA ARG A 737 15.13 -7.15 0.09
C ARG A 737 15.57 -6.10 -0.94
N GLY A 738 14.76 -5.09 -1.26
CA GLY A 738 15.19 -4.09 -2.24
C GLY A 738 14.34 -2.85 -2.43
N VAL A 739 13.08 -2.79 -1.96
CA VAL A 739 12.29 -1.54 -2.06
C VAL A 739 11.34 -1.45 -0.87
N ALA A 740 11.87 -1.17 0.32
CA ALA A 740 11.09 -0.65 1.44
C ALA A 740 10.85 0.85 1.22
N ALA A 741 10.05 1.18 0.21
CA ALA A 741 9.53 2.54 0.08
C ALA A 741 8.50 2.73 1.18
N ALA A 742 8.94 3.30 2.30
CA ALA A 742 8.30 4.41 2.97
C ALA A 742 6.74 4.49 2.94
N ALA A 743 6.00 3.41 3.13
CA ALA A 743 4.59 3.43 3.54
C ALA A 743 4.52 3.27 5.06
N LEU A 744 3.59 3.95 5.75
CA LEU A 744 3.30 3.59 7.14
C LEU A 744 2.87 2.12 7.15
N SER A 745 3.30 1.36 8.15
CA SER A 745 2.72 0.03 8.39
C SER A 745 1.22 0.09 8.67
N SER A 746 0.72 1.26 9.10
CA SER A 746 -0.59 1.50 9.67
C SER A 746 -1.32 2.70 9.02
N SER A 747 -2.62 2.56 8.75
CA SER A 747 -3.51 3.69 8.44
C SER A 747 -4.20 4.14 9.72
N VAL A 748 -4.25 5.44 10.00
CA VAL A 748 -4.89 6.00 11.20
C VAL A 748 -6.32 6.39 10.89
N TRP A 749 -7.27 5.89 11.69
CA TRP A 749 -8.69 6.16 11.57
C TRP A 749 -9.08 7.18 12.63
N ILE A 750 -9.40 8.40 12.21
CA ILE A 750 -9.74 9.53 13.07
C ILE A 750 -11.25 9.57 13.25
N VAL A 751 -11.71 9.54 14.49
CA VAL A 751 -13.13 9.60 14.85
C VAL A 751 -13.46 11.01 15.29
N CYS A 752 -14.56 11.55 14.76
CA CYS A 752 -15.00 12.90 15.00
C CYS A 752 -16.50 12.98 15.33
N ARG A 753 -16.84 13.98 16.14
CA ARG A 753 -18.20 14.47 16.39
C ARG A 753 -18.41 15.83 15.73
N LYS A 754 -19.68 16.19 15.51
CA LYS A 754 -20.07 17.52 15.04
C LYS A 754 -19.87 18.54 16.18
N ARG A 755 -19.13 19.62 15.92
CA ARG A 755 -18.99 20.72 16.87
C ARG A 755 -20.29 21.54 16.92
N PRO A 756 -20.80 21.88 18.11
CA PRO A 756 -21.95 22.78 18.22
C PRO A 756 -21.67 24.14 17.57
N ASN A 757 -22.65 24.71 16.87
CA ASN A 757 -22.53 26.05 16.28
C ASN A 757 -22.40 27.16 17.34
N THR A 758 -22.73 26.86 18.61
CA THR A 758 -22.58 27.73 19.77
C THR A 758 -21.21 27.63 20.44
N ALA A 759 -20.29 26.80 19.92
CA ALA A 759 -18.97 26.62 20.51
C ALA A 759 -18.17 27.93 20.55
N VAL A 760 -17.67 28.27 21.73
CA VAL A 760 -16.89 29.49 21.98
C VAL A 760 -15.39 29.23 21.87
N ALA A 761 -14.62 30.29 21.66
CA ALA A 761 -13.16 30.21 21.67
C ALA A 761 -12.62 29.64 22.99
N GLY A 762 -11.61 28.77 22.90
CA GLY A 762 -10.91 28.23 24.06
C GLY A 762 -9.81 29.16 24.54
N TRP A 763 -9.32 28.92 25.75
CA TRP A 763 -8.11 29.56 26.29
C TRP A 763 -7.03 28.49 26.46
N ASP A 764 -5.83 28.77 25.97
CA ASP A 764 -4.68 27.86 25.97
C ASP A 764 -4.46 27.10 27.30
N ALA A 765 -4.43 27.79 28.44
CA ALA A 765 -4.23 27.17 29.75
C ALA A 765 -5.32 26.14 30.09
N ASN A 766 -6.58 26.46 29.80
CA ASN A 766 -7.72 25.56 30.04
C ASN A 766 -7.72 24.39 29.06
N VAL A 767 -7.38 24.64 27.79
CA VAL A 767 -7.29 23.61 26.75
C VAL A 767 -6.18 22.61 27.08
N LEU A 768 -5.00 23.10 27.45
CA LEU A 768 -3.88 22.24 27.87
C LEU A 768 -4.19 21.49 29.18
N GLY A 769 -4.88 22.12 30.12
CA GLY A 769 -5.36 21.46 31.35
C GLY A 769 -6.34 20.33 31.04
N ARG A 770 -7.34 20.59 30.19
CA ARG A 770 -8.31 19.58 29.74
C ARG A 770 -7.64 18.45 28.97
N MET A 771 -6.69 18.75 28.09
CA MET A 771 -5.90 17.75 27.38
C MET A 771 -5.20 16.79 28.35
N LYS A 772 -4.55 17.32 29.40
CA LYS A 772 -3.89 16.49 30.42
C LYS A 772 -4.89 15.59 31.16
N GLN A 773 -6.04 16.12 31.56
CA GLN A 773 -7.12 15.32 32.16
C GLN A 773 -7.55 14.17 31.25
N ILE A 774 -7.80 14.46 29.97
CA ILE A 774 -8.20 13.44 29.00
C ILE A 774 -7.14 12.34 28.90
N LEU A 775 -5.85 12.70 28.84
CA LEU A 775 -4.77 11.73 28.66
C LEU A 775 -4.44 10.91 29.92
N PHE A 776 -4.49 11.53 31.10
CA PHE A 776 -3.94 10.95 32.34
C PHE A 776 -4.98 10.57 33.39
N ASP A 777 -6.22 11.10 33.33
CA ASP A 777 -7.23 10.74 34.32
C ASP A 777 -7.70 9.30 34.11
N PRO A 778 -7.80 8.49 35.18
CA PRO A 778 -8.43 7.19 35.17
C PRO A 778 -9.87 7.26 34.64
N ARG A 779 -10.24 6.33 33.77
CA ARG A 779 -11.60 6.21 33.25
C ARG A 779 -12.21 4.89 33.69
N GLU A 780 -13.38 4.94 34.31
CA GLU A 780 -14.12 3.73 34.69
C GLU A 780 -14.39 2.84 33.48
N VAL A 781 -14.75 3.44 32.33
CA VAL A 781 -14.98 2.73 31.06
C VAL A 781 -13.75 2.00 30.53
N LEU A 782 -12.54 2.34 30.99
CA LEU A 782 -11.30 1.64 30.65
C LEU A 782 -10.82 0.68 31.77
N GLY A 783 -11.66 0.43 32.78
CA GLY A 783 -11.33 -0.38 33.94
C GLY A 783 -10.44 0.34 34.95
N GLY A 784 -10.61 1.66 35.11
CA GLY A 784 -9.81 2.48 36.01
C GLY A 784 -8.43 2.86 35.46
N ARG A 785 -8.17 2.61 34.17
CA ARG A 785 -6.96 3.03 33.47
C ARG A 785 -7.15 4.38 32.81
N ASN A 786 -6.07 5.13 32.65
CA ASN A 786 -6.06 6.26 31.72
C ASN A 786 -5.92 5.76 30.27
N ILE A 787 -6.17 6.64 29.30
CA ILE A 787 -6.21 6.25 27.88
C ILE A 787 -4.84 5.88 27.32
N LEU A 788 -3.76 6.50 27.80
CA LEU A 788 -2.40 6.17 27.38
C LEU A 788 -2.02 4.75 27.82
N GLN A 789 -2.32 4.39 29.07
CA GLN A 789 -2.11 3.04 29.58
C GLN A 789 -2.95 2.02 28.80
N TYR A 790 -4.21 2.34 28.52
CA TYR A 790 -5.09 1.46 27.75
C TYR A 790 -4.53 1.16 26.35
N TYR A 791 -4.07 2.19 25.62
CA TYR A 791 -3.42 1.99 24.31
C TYR A 791 -2.12 1.19 24.41
N PHE A 792 -1.33 1.43 25.45
CA PHE A 792 -0.09 0.70 25.69
C PHE A 792 -0.37 -0.80 25.96
N ASP A 793 -1.39 -1.11 26.75
CA ASP A 793 -1.83 -2.48 27.05
C ASP A 793 -2.36 -3.21 25.80
N LEU A 794 -2.92 -2.49 24.84
CA LEU A 794 -3.30 -3.03 23.51
C LEU A 794 -2.08 -3.30 22.61
N GLY A 795 -0.86 -3.04 23.08
CA GLY A 795 0.38 -3.20 22.32
C GLY A 795 0.63 -2.10 21.29
N ILE A 796 -0.11 -0.98 21.36
CA ILE A 796 0.17 0.20 20.55
C ILE A 796 1.44 0.84 21.10
N THR A 797 2.51 0.73 20.33
CA THR A 797 3.85 1.19 20.71
C THR A 797 4.49 1.88 19.51
N GLY A 798 5.67 2.46 19.68
CA GLY A 798 6.35 3.08 18.56
C GLY A 798 5.67 4.39 18.10
N PRO A 799 5.83 4.76 16.82
CA PRO A 799 5.18 5.94 16.26
C PRO A 799 3.65 5.84 16.28
N ASP A 800 3.09 4.64 16.18
CA ASP A 800 1.65 4.39 16.23
C ASP A 800 1.04 4.82 17.57
N PHE A 801 1.80 4.78 18.67
CA PHE A 801 1.34 5.23 19.99
C PHE A 801 1.12 6.74 20.06
N ILE A 802 2.02 7.51 19.42
CA ILE A 802 1.85 8.96 19.28
C ILE A 802 0.57 9.24 18.51
N TRP A 803 0.37 8.56 17.38
CA TRP A 803 -0.83 8.76 16.56
C TRP A 803 -2.11 8.36 17.29
N ALA A 804 -2.11 7.27 18.05
CA ALA A 804 -3.27 6.87 18.85
C ALA A 804 -3.62 7.90 19.94
N ALA A 805 -2.61 8.48 20.60
CA ALA A 805 -2.80 9.47 21.65
C ALA A 805 -3.23 10.86 21.13
N LEU A 806 -2.90 11.21 19.89
CA LEU A 806 -3.27 12.50 19.31
C LEU A 806 -4.79 12.70 19.21
N GLY A 807 -5.55 11.68 18.83
CA GLY A 807 -7.01 11.79 18.68
C GLY A 807 -7.71 12.24 19.96
N PRO A 808 -7.58 11.51 21.08
CA PRO A 808 -8.13 11.92 22.36
C PRO A 808 -7.61 13.29 22.82
N ALA A 809 -6.32 13.57 22.65
CA ALA A 809 -5.76 14.87 23.04
C ALA A 809 -6.42 16.02 22.26
N LEU A 810 -6.65 15.83 20.95
CA LEU A 810 -7.27 16.82 20.08
C LEU A 810 -8.72 17.13 20.46
N GLU A 811 -9.40 16.29 21.24
CA GLU A 811 -10.74 16.59 21.75
C GLU A 811 -10.75 17.93 22.50
N ALA A 812 -9.74 18.19 23.35
CA ALA A 812 -9.64 19.43 24.11
C ALA A 812 -9.47 20.67 23.21
N TYR A 813 -8.70 20.56 22.13
CA TYR A 813 -8.43 21.67 21.23
C TYR A 813 -9.56 21.89 20.22
N SER A 814 -10.02 20.81 19.57
CA SER A 814 -11.00 20.82 18.48
C SER A 814 -12.44 21.11 18.95
N ALA A 815 -12.73 20.95 20.25
CA ALA A 815 -13.96 21.43 20.88
C ALA A 815 -14.21 22.93 20.67
N HIS A 816 -13.15 23.70 20.38
CA HIS A 816 -13.22 25.13 20.13
C HIS A 816 -12.97 25.45 18.65
N PRO A 817 -13.61 26.50 18.09
CA PRO A 817 -13.32 26.96 16.73
C PRO A 817 -11.89 27.50 16.57
N PHE A 818 -11.33 28.07 17.64
CA PHE A 818 -9.94 28.48 17.77
C PHE A 818 -9.59 28.66 19.26
N VAL A 819 -8.30 28.66 19.59
CA VAL A 819 -7.79 28.75 20.97
C VAL A 819 -6.94 30.01 21.14
N LYS A 820 -7.33 30.90 22.05
CA LYS A 820 -6.60 32.15 22.35
C LYS A 820 -5.45 31.90 23.32
N LYS A 821 -4.34 32.61 23.13
CA LYS A 821 -3.22 32.61 24.07
C LYS A 821 -3.39 33.71 25.13
N GLN A 822 -2.92 33.46 26.35
CA GLN A 822 -2.91 34.49 27.41
C GLN A 822 -2.02 35.69 27.04
N GLU A 823 -0.88 35.44 26.37
CA GLU A 823 0.06 36.46 25.91
C GLU A 823 -0.41 37.21 24.64
N GLY A 824 -1.58 36.85 24.10
CA GLY A 824 -2.12 37.38 22.85
C GLY A 824 -1.89 36.47 21.64
N GLY A 825 -2.80 36.53 20.66
CA GLY A 825 -2.79 35.67 19.48
C GLY A 825 -3.55 34.35 19.65
N VAL A 826 -3.38 33.43 18.70
CA VAL A 826 -4.07 32.14 18.64
C VAL A 826 -3.04 31.02 18.73
N MET A 827 -3.31 30.00 19.56
CA MET A 827 -2.54 28.77 19.59
C MET A 827 -2.83 27.97 18.33
N THR A 828 -1.78 27.68 17.57
CA THR A 828 -1.89 26.93 16.32
C THR A 828 -1.94 25.42 16.59
N VAL A 829 -2.46 24.64 15.62
CA VAL A 829 -2.45 23.17 15.70
C VAL A 829 -1.03 22.61 15.90
N PRO A 830 0.01 23.07 15.19
CA PRO A 830 1.39 22.58 15.40
C PRO A 830 1.90 22.81 16.82
N GLU A 831 1.60 23.97 17.41
CA GLU A 831 1.96 24.29 18.80
C GLU A 831 1.27 23.33 19.78
N PHE A 832 -0.03 23.06 19.60
CA PHE A 832 -0.76 22.11 20.42
C PHE A 832 -0.21 20.68 20.28
N LEU A 833 0.01 20.20 19.05
CA LEU A 833 0.54 18.85 18.80
C LEU A 833 1.94 18.65 19.39
N LYS A 834 2.76 19.70 19.46
CA LYS A 834 4.06 19.66 20.12
C LYS A 834 3.92 19.33 21.61
N GLU A 835 2.96 19.94 22.30
CA GLU A 835 2.69 19.64 23.71
C GLU A 835 2.17 18.21 23.91
N VAL A 836 1.29 17.73 23.03
CA VAL A 836 0.82 16.33 23.09
C VAL A 836 2.00 15.36 22.94
N ARG A 837 2.85 15.56 21.93
CA ARG A 837 4.04 14.70 21.68
C ARG A 837 4.95 14.65 22.90
N LYS A 838 5.21 15.80 23.54
CA LYS A 838 6.01 15.87 24.76
C LYS A 838 5.45 14.97 25.87
N LEU A 839 4.15 15.07 26.15
CA LEU A 839 3.48 14.29 27.19
C LEU A 839 3.47 12.78 26.89
N VAL A 840 3.21 12.41 25.64
CA VAL A 840 3.18 11.00 25.21
C VAL A 840 4.56 10.35 25.33
N LEU A 841 5.63 11.06 24.97
CA LEU A 841 7.00 10.57 25.14
C LEU A 841 7.37 10.42 26.61
N GLN A 842 7.00 11.39 27.45
CA GLN A 842 7.20 11.29 28.89
C GLN A 842 6.52 10.05 29.47
N PHE A 843 5.29 9.75 29.02
CA PHE A 843 4.61 8.51 29.37
C PHE A 843 5.37 7.27 28.88
N SER A 844 5.76 7.23 27.60
CA SER A 844 6.51 6.10 27.02
C SER A 844 7.85 5.83 27.72
N LEU A 845 8.55 6.88 28.13
CA LEU A 845 9.79 6.78 28.92
C LEU A 845 9.52 6.23 30.31
N GLY A 846 8.47 6.72 30.97
CA GLY A 846 8.03 6.20 32.26
C GLY A 846 7.73 4.70 32.23
N GLU A 847 7.19 4.21 31.12
CA GLU A 847 6.91 2.78 30.92
C GLU A 847 8.16 1.90 30.70
N LEU A 848 9.36 2.49 30.59
CA LEU A 848 10.59 1.71 30.50
C LEU A 848 10.99 1.10 31.86
N PRO A 849 11.63 -0.08 31.87
CA PRO A 849 12.17 -0.65 33.09
C PRO A 849 13.11 0.35 33.80
N GLY A 850 12.95 0.50 35.12
CA GLY A 850 13.69 1.48 35.93
C GLY A 850 13.05 2.86 36.03
N PHE A 851 12.33 3.32 35.00
CA PHE A 851 11.58 4.58 35.06
C PHE A 851 10.16 4.39 35.62
N ARG A 852 9.59 3.18 35.51
CA ARG A 852 8.26 2.82 36.03
C ARG A 852 8.10 3.11 37.52
N ASP A 853 9.12 2.78 38.31
CA ASP A 853 9.08 2.99 39.76
C ASP A 853 9.05 4.48 40.09
N VAL A 854 9.83 5.30 39.36
CA VAL A 854 9.83 6.76 39.52
C VAL A 854 8.51 7.40 39.05
N GLN A 855 7.85 6.80 38.06
CA GLN A 855 6.55 7.27 37.58
C GLN A 855 5.40 6.95 38.56
N LYS A 856 5.47 5.84 39.31
CA LYS A 856 4.47 5.51 40.34
C LYS A 856 4.46 6.54 41.48
N ASP A 857 5.63 7.04 41.87
CA ASP A 857 5.76 8.08 42.92
C ASP A 857 5.08 9.40 42.53
N THR A 858 4.88 9.67 41.24
CA THR A 858 4.19 10.87 40.72
C THR A 858 2.71 10.63 40.40
N GLN A 859 2.14 9.52 40.87
CA GLN A 859 0.74 9.11 40.64
C GLN A 859 0.32 9.11 39.16
N GLY A 860 1.26 8.84 38.25
CA GLY A 860 0.95 8.76 36.82
C GLY A 860 0.63 10.11 36.15
N ARG A 861 0.94 11.26 36.77
CA ARG A 861 0.67 12.61 36.21
C ARG A 861 1.61 13.05 35.09
N GLY A 862 2.53 12.18 34.65
CA GLY A 862 3.46 12.48 33.56
C GLY A 862 4.67 13.34 33.96
N GLU A 863 4.92 13.56 35.26
CA GLU A 863 6.18 14.15 35.75
C GLU A 863 7.30 13.10 35.68
N ALA A 864 7.67 12.71 34.46
CA ALA A 864 8.85 11.88 34.23
C ALA A 864 10.11 12.66 34.64
N VAL A 865 11.15 11.94 35.08
CA VAL A 865 12.47 12.55 35.26
C VAL A 865 12.90 13.20 33.94
N GLU A 866 13.28 14.47 33.97
CA GLU A 866 13.73 15.17 32.77
C GLU A 866 15.01 14.51 32.24
N LEU A 867 14.90 13.87 31.08
CA LEU A 867 16.02 13.32 30.33
C LEU A 867 16.37 14.24 29.17
N ASP A 868 17.65 14.30 28.81
CA ASP A 868 18.06 14.97 27.58
C ASP A 868 17.52 14.21 26.34
N ALA A 869 17.24 14.96 25.28
CA ALA A 869 16.62 14.45 24.06
C ALA A 869 17.37 13.26 23.40
N VAL A 870 18.70 13.24 23.50
CA VAL A 870 19.54 12.19 22.89
C VAL A 870 19.41 10.89 23.68
N THR A 871 19.44 10.98 25.01
CA THR A 871 19.18 9.84 25.91
C THR A 871 17.76 9.31 25.73
N GLN A 872 16.76 10.20 25.65
CA GLN A 872 15.37 9.80 25.39
C GLN A 872 15.26 9.00 24.08
N TYR A 873 15.82 9.52 22.99
CA TYR A 873 15.79 8.84 21.70
C TYR A 873 16.48 7.47 21.79
N TYR A 874 17.68 7.40 22.39
CA TYR A 874 18.43 6.15 22.48
C TYR A 874 17.63 5.06 23.21
N LEU A 875 17.04 5.40 24.36
CA LEU A 875 16.24 4.46 25.15
C LEU A 875 14.98 4.01 24.41
N LEU A 876 14.23 4.94 23.83
CA LEU A 876 12.99 4.61 23.11
C LEU A 876 13.29 3.83 21.83
N HIS A 877 14.31 4.23 21.06
CA HIS A 877 14.71 3.52 19.86
C HIS A 877 15.13 2.09 20.19
N ARG A 878 16.00 1.93 21.19
CA ARG A 878 16.40 0.59 21.64
C ARG A 878 15.19 -0.20 22.13
N ALA A 879 14.31 0.38 22.94
CA ALA A 879 13.13 -0.29 23.47
C ALA A 879 12.15 -0.76 22.39
N TYR A 880 11.96 -0.01 21.30
CA TYR A 880 10.96 -0.38 20.29
C TYR A 880 11.53 -1.08 19.06
N PHE A 881 12.78 -0.79 18.68
CA PHE A 881 13.40 -1.33 17.48
C PHE A 881 14.60 -2.25 17.76
N GLY A 882 15.13 -2.23 18.99
CA GLY A 882 16.32 -2.97 19.35
C GLY A 882 17.59 -2.34 18.76
N LEU A 883 18.57 -3.18 18.46
CA LEU A 883 19.84 -2.80 17.83
C LEU A 883 19.89 -3.18 16.34
N ASP A 884 18.83 -3.78 15.81
CA ASP A 884 18.72 -4.14 14.40
C ASP A 884 18.27 -2.93 13.56
N PRO A 885 18.54 -2.92 12.25
CA PRO A 885 18.07 -1.86 11.36
C PRO A 885 16.55 -1.68 11.44
N ALA A 886 16.13 -0.43 11.60
CA ALA A 886 14.74 -0.02 11.74
C ALA A 886 14.31 0.88 10.57
N PRO A 887 13.03 0.86 10.14
CA PRO A 887 12.56 1.67 9.03
C PRO A 887 12.79 3.17 9.24
N ALA A 888 13.40 3.86 8.27
CA ALA A 888 13.84 5.25 8.45
C ALA A 888 12.71 6.21 8.86
N GLY A 889 11.51 6.03 8.32
CA GLY A 889 10.35 6.87 8.67
C GLY A 889 9.96 6.79 10.14
N ALA A 890 10.08 5.61 10.77
CA ALA A 890 9.76 5.45 12.19
C ALA A 890 10.81 6.14 13.07
N CYS A 891 12.09 6.03 12.70
CA CYS A 891 13.21 6.67 13.38
C CYS A 891 13.14 8.20 13.30
N ILE A 892 12.82 8.75 12.12
CA ILE A 892 12.66 10.20 11.91
C ILE A 892 11.53 10.74 12.79
N LEU A 893 10.38 10.04 12.84
CA LEU A 893 9.26 10.44 13.70
C LEU A 893 9.66 10.46 15.18
N TYR A 894 10.41 9.45 15.65
CA TYR A 894 10.92 9.44 17.03
C TYR A 894 11.94 10.54 17.30
N ALA A 895 12.87 10.79 16.37
CA ALA A 895 13.85 11.85 16.50
C ALA A 895 13.14 13.20 16.68
N ASN A 896 12.21 13.49 15.77
CA ASN A 896 11.41 14.72 15.80
C ASN A 896 10.60 14.83 17.08
N ALA A 897 10.02 13.72 17.55
CA ALA A 897 9.27 13.67 18.79
C ALA A 897 10.17 14.04 19.98
N CYS A 898 11.39 13.50 20.05
CA CYS A 898 12.39 13.87 21.06
C CYS A 898 12.97 15.29 20.88
N GLY A 899 12.57 16.05 19.86
CA GLY A 899 13.09 17.38 19.59
C GLY A 899 14.47 17.40 18.91
N LYS A 900 14.81 16.33 18.18
CA LYS A 900 16.04 16.17 17.37
C LYS A 900 15.69 15.85 15.93
N ASN A 901 16.67 15.89 15.03
CA ASN A 901 16.55 15.31 13.69
C ASN A 901 17.56 14.17 13.51
N GLU A 902 17.28 13.27 12.58
CA GLU A 902 18.09 12.08 12.32
C GLU A 902 19.53 12.42 11.89
N THR A 903 19.71 13.52 11.17
CA THR A 903 21.01 14.01 10.73
C THR A 903 21.86 14.44 11.93
N GLU A 904 21.28 15.12 12.90
CA GLU A 904 21.92 15.51 14.16
C GLU A 904 22.30 14.27 14.99
N LEU A 905 21.37 13.32 15.16
CA LEU A 905 21.63 12.09 15.91
C LEU A 905 22.76 11.24 15.29
N LYS A 906 22.88 11.25 13.96
CA LYS A 906 23.94 10.56 13.22
C LYS A 906 25.28 11.30 13.29
N LEU A 907 25.31 12.56 12.84
CA LEU A 907 26.56 13.29 12.62
C LEU A 907 27.09 13.98 13.88
N VAL A 908 26.18 14.50 14.71
CA VAL A 908 26.56 15.27 15.92
C VAL A 908 26.67 14.36 17.12
N TRP A 909 25.77 13.40 17.31
CA TRP A 909 25.73 12.58 18.53
C TRP A 909 26.25 11.14 18.34
N ASN A 910 26.47 10.71 17.11
CA ASN A 910 26.96 9.37 16.77
C ASN A 910 26.21 8.26 17.52
N ILE A 911 24.87 8.31 17.51
CA ILE A 911 24.02 7.30 18.16
C ILE A 911 23.34 6.36 17.17
N ILE A 912 23.23 6.77 15.89
CA ILE A 912 22.63 5.99 14.82
C ILE A 912 23.51 6.01 13.57
N GLU A 913 23.42 4.96 12.76
CA GLU A 913 23.98 4.91 11.41
C GLU A 913 22.89 4.63 10.37
N GLN A 914 23.16 5.00 9.11
CA GLN A 914 22.22 4.82 8.00
C GLN A 914 22.60 3.57 7.21
N GLY A 915 21.72 2.56 7.22
CA GLY A 915 22.02 1.22 6.71
C GLY A 915 23.04 0.45 7.56
N GLY A 916 22.95 -0.88 7.57
CA GLY A 916 23.92 -1.75 8.26
C GLY A 916 23.45 -3.20 8.36
N LYS A 917 24.36 -4.18 8.25
CA LYS A 917 24.11 -5.57 8.67
C LYS A 917 24.61 -5.73 10.11
N SER A 918 23.81 -6.35 10.99
CA SER A 918 24.29 -6.76 12.32
C SER A 918 25.58 -7.59 12.19
N LYS A 919 26.73 -7.08 12.64
CA LYS A 919 27.96 -7.88 12.80
C LYS A 919 27.76 -8.86 13.98
N ARG A 920 27.33 -10.09 13.69
CA ARG A 920 27.43 -11.20 14.64
C ARG A 920 28.76 -11.93 14.40
N GLY A 921 29.80 -11.58 15.16
CA GLY A 921 31.08 -12.31 15.16
C GLY A 921 32.31 -11.41 15.30
N ARG A 922 33.37 -11.95 15.90
CA ARG A 922 34.70 -11.30 16.03
C ARG A 922 35.35 -11.28 14.63
N PRO A 923 35.77 -10.13 14.09
CA PRO A 923 36.26 -10.05 12.71
C PRO A 923 37.61 -10.73 12.58
N THR A 924 37.78 -11.53 11.53
CA THR A 924 39.10 -12.00 11.07
C THR A 924 39.77 -10.94 10.21
N LYS A 925 41.11 -10.90 10.26
CA LYS A 925 41.95 -9.84 9.67
C LYS A 925 41.72 -9.62 8.16
N GLU A 926 41.20 -10.62 7.45
CA GLU A 926 40.87 -10.58 6.01
C GLU A 926 39.58 -9.81 5.67
N GLU A 927 38.69 -9.53 6.63
CA GLU A 927 37.46 -8.75 6.37
C GLU A 927 37.70 -7.23 6.33
N THR A 928 38.89 -6.77 6.74
CA THR A 928 39.22 -5.34 6.85
C THR A 928 39.61 -4.72 5.51
N GLU A 929 40.07 -5.52 4.55
CA GLU A 929 40.60 -5.03 3.26
C GLU A 929 39.57 -5.08 2.11
N ALA A 930 38.42 -5.74 2.31
CA ALA A 930 37.33 -5.80 1.32
C ALA A 930 36.26 -4.70 1.49
N MET A 931 36.42 -3.79 2.45
CA MET A 931 35.39 -2.81 2.84
C MET A 931 35.43 -1.48 2.07
N ASP A 932 36.43 -1.24 1.23
CA ASP A 932 36.60 0.06 0.55
C ASP A 932 35.91 0.18 -0.83
N GLU A 933 35.32 -0.89 -1.39
CA GLU A 933 34.77 -0.86 -2.76
C GLU A 933 33.23 -0.99 -2.90
N GLU A 934 32.47 -1.16 -1.82
CA GLU A 934 31.00 -1.24 -1.87
C GLU A 934 30.29 0.00 -1.29
N VAL A 935 30.52 1.19 -1.87
CA VAL A 935 29.64 2.35 -1.66
C VAL A 935 28.76 2.55 -2.89
N GLY A 936 27.82 1.62 -3.07
CA GLY A 936 26.73 1.74 -4.04
C GLY A 936 25.57 2.55 -3.47
N GLU A 937 25.20 3.64 -4.16
CA GLU A 937 24.10 4.56 -3.83
C GLU A 937 22.72 3.87 -3.70
N SER A 938 22.50 3.27 -2.54
CA SER A 938 21.18 3.08 -1.94
C SER A 938 20.98 4.25 -0.99
N LYS A 939 20.11 5.21 -1.31
CA LYS A 939 19.60 6.14 -0.30
C LYS A 939 18.99 5.28 0.82
N GLY A 940 19.67 5.22 1.96
CA GLY A 940 19.38 4.24 3.01
C GLY A 940 17.99 4.43 3.59
N ASN A 941 17.14 3.42 3.39
CA ASN A 941 15.74 3.41 3.85
C ASN A 941 15.59 2.93 5.31
N GLU A 942 16.70 2.73 6.03
CA GLU A 942 16.74 2.22 7.40
C GLU A 942 17.83 2.94 8.22
N TYR A 943 17.60 3.05 9.54
CA TYR A 943 18.59 3.48 10.53
C TYR A 943 18.82 2.38 11.55
N ARG A 944 20.05 2.22 12.02
CA ARG A 944 20.41 1.29 13.08
C ARG A 944 20.96 2.05 14.27
N LEU A 945 20.56 1.67 15.49
CA LEU A 945 21.18 2.17 16.71
C LEU A 945 22.59 1.58 16.88
N LEU A 946 23.55 2.43 17.21
CA LEU A 946 24.91 2.00 17.52
C LEU A 946 24.96 1.40 18.92
N ASP A 947 25.51 0.20 19.03
CA ASP A 947 25.80 -0.46 20.29
C ASP A 947 26.86 0.34 21.06
N TRP A 948 26.85 0.28 22.39
CA TRP A 948 27.79 1.05 23.22
C TRP A 948 29.24 0.82 22.78
N SER A 949 29.61 -0.44 22.49
CA SER A 949 30.95 -0.83 22.06
C SER A 949 31.39 -0.22 20.71
N GLU A 950 30.45 0.15 19.86
CA GLU A 950 30.70 0.85 18.59
C GLU A 950 30.89 2.35 18.83
N ARG A 951 30.17 2.90 19.82
CA ARG A 951 30.20 4.31 20.19
C ARG A 951 31.48 4.72 20.94
N VAL A 952 32.12 3.79 21.66
CA VAL A 952 33.39 4.02 22.38
C VAL A 952 34.55 4.43 21.45
N LYS A 953 34.43 4.22 20.14
CA LYS A 953 35.43 4.65 19.14
C LYS A 953 35.48 6.16 18.92
N ASP A 954 34.46 6.92 19.34
CA ASP A 954 34.48 8.38 19.29
C ASP A 954 35.22 8.92 20.52
N ASP A 955 36.39 9.51 20.31
CA ASP A 955 37.22 10.07 21.39
C ASP A 955 36.49 11.17 22.17
N ARG A 956 35.49 11.80 21.56
CA ARG A 956 34.66 12.87 22.16
C ARG A 956 33.45 12.34 22.94
N LEU A 957 33.33 11.04 23.17
CA LEU A 957 32.19 10.45 23.88
C LEU A 957 32.19 10.86 25.36
N GLY A 958 31.08 11.47 25.81
CA GLY A 958 30.93 12.00 27.18
C GLY A 958 31.40 13.44 27.35
N GLU A 959 31.91 14.08 26.29
CA GLU A 959 32.25 15.51 26.30
C GLU A 959 31.03 16.40 26.01
N SER A 960 31.03 17.61 26.56
CA SER A 960 30.02 18.63 26.28
C SER A 960 30.06 19.03 24.80
N ARG A 961 28.89 19.11 24.16
CA ARG A 961 28.73 19.61 22.79
C ARG A 961 27.71 20.76 22.83
N THR A 962 27.91 21.80 22.03
CA THR A 962 26.94 22.91 21.85
C THR A 962 26.61 23.79 23.08
N GLY A 963 27.52 23.90 24.05
CA GLY A 963 27.37 24.83 25.19
C GLY A 963 26.51 24.31 26.35
N GLY A 964 26.21 23.00 26.38
CA GLY A 964 25.48 22.35 27.46
C GLY A 964 26.08 21.00 27.87
N PRO A 965 25.65 20.43 29.00
CA PRO A 965 26.10 19.12 29.48
C PRO A 965 26.01 18.00 28.41
N ALA A 966 26.97 17.06 28.40
CA ALA A 966 26.88 15.87 27.53
C ALA A 966 25.62 15.04 27.85
N PRO A 967 24.99 14.38 26.86
CA PRO A 967 23.87 13.45 27.09
C PRO A 967 24.18 12.41 28.16
N LEU A 968 23.17 12.05 28.95
CA LEU A 968 23.34 11.08 30.05
C LEU A 968 23.77 9.70 29.54
N ILE A 969 23.26 9.27 28.38
CA ILE A 969 23.68 8.03 27.73
C ILE A 969 25.15 8.05 27.29
N ASP A 970 25.65 9.19 26.81
CA ASP A 970 27.05 9.35 26.39
C ASP A 970 27.98 9.24 27.60
N ARG A 971 27.60 9.87 28.71
CA ARG A 971 28.33 9.76 29.99
C ARG A 971 28.36 8.32 30.49
N LEU A 972 27.23 7.61 30.47
CA LEU A 972 27.18 6.21 30.87
C LEU A 972 28.09 5.34 30.01
N HIS A 973 28.00 5.46 28.68
CA HIS A 973 28.87 4.69 27.78
C HIS A 973 30.35 5.03 27.94
N ARG A 974 30.69 6.28 28.28
CA ARG A 974 32.06 6.68 28.62
C ARG A 974 32.54 6.04 29.93
N LEU A 975 31.71 6.01 30.97
CA LEU A 975 32.04 5.31 32.22
C LEU A 975 32.23 3.81 31.98
N MET A 976 31.35 3.19 31.17
CA MET A 976 31.48 1.79 30.76
C MET A 976 32.79 1.52 30.02
N ALA A 977 33.19 2.40 29.10
CA ALA A 977 34.45 2.31 28.37
C ALA A 977 35.67 2.37 29.29
N LEU A 978 35.71 3.37 30.18
CA LEU A 978 36.80 3.54 31.15
C LEU A 978 36.88 2.35 32.11
N PHE A 979 35.73 1.85 32.57
CA PHE A 979 35.64 0.70 33.45
C PHE A 979 36.11 -0.59 32.76
N GLN A 980 35.74 -0.81 31.49
CA GLN A 980 36.24 -1.94 30.69
C GLN A 980 37.76 -1.90 30.49
N GLN A 981 38.35 -0.70 30.45
CA GLN A 981 39.80 -0.48 30.38
C GLN A 981 40.51 -0.60 31.75
N ASN A 982 39.80 -1.00 32.82
CA ASN A 982 40.28 -1.03 34.21
C ASN A 982 40.75 0.33 34.75
N ARG A 983 40.21 1.45 34.24
CA ARG A 983 40.56 2.82 34.65
C ARG A 983 39.64 3.34 35.75
N THR A 984 39.57 2.62 36.86
CA THR A 984 38.56 2.83 37.92
C THR A 984 38.63 4.20 38.60
N TYR A 985 39.85 4.77 38.73
CA TYR A 985 40.03 6.12 39.27
C TYR A 985 39.35 7.18 38.38
N GLU A 986 39.50 7.06 37.07
CA GLU A 986 38.90 7.98 36.10
C GLU A 986 37.40 7.83 35.99
N VAL A 987 36.87 6.61 36.19
CA VAL A 987 35.43 6.36 36.33
C VAL A 987 34.87 7.17 37.50
N GLN A 988 35.49 7.10 38.67
CA GLN A 988 35.05 7.84 39.86
C GLN A 988 35.18 9.35 39.66
N GLN A 989 36.31 9.81 39.12
CA GLN A 989 36.56 11.22 38.83
C GLN A 989 35.50 11.80 37.87
N ALA A 990 35.20 11.10 36.78
CA ALA A 990 34.19 11.56 35.82
C ALA A 990 32.77 11.51 36.42
N PHE A 991 32.45 10.48 37.19
CA PHE A 991 31.16 10.34 37.87
C PHE A 991 30.89 11.50 38.84
N ASP A 992 31.89 11.85 39.67
CA ASP A 992 31.79 12.96 40.62
C ASP A 992 31.78 14.32 39.91
N ALA A 993 32.65 14.52 38.91
CA ALA A 993 32.73 15.77 38.15
C ALA A 993 31.43 16.09 37.40
N TRP A 994 30.70 15.07 36.95
CA TRP A 994 29.41 15.22 36.29
C TRP A 994 28.21 15.28 37.24
N GLY A 995 28.43 15.16 38.56
CA GLY A 995 27.37 15.21 39.56
C GLY A 995 26.34 14.08 39.43
N LEU A 996 26.74 12.92 38.90
CA LEU A 996 25.82 11.82 38.59
C LEU A 996 25.24 11.13 39.84
N SER A 997 25.82 11.36 41.01
CA SER A 997 25.29 10.88 42.29
C SER A 997 23.97 11.55 42.69
N SER A 998 23.80 12.82 42.32
CA SER A 998 22.58 13.60 42.54
C SER A 998 21.63 13.60 41.34
N GLU A 999 22.04 13.02 40.21
CA GLU A 999 21.23 12.95 39.01
C GLU A 999 20.12 11.90 39.16
N ARG A 1000 18.87 12.37 39.35
CA ARG A 1000 17.70 11.51 39.60
C ARG A 1000 17.45 10.52 38.46
N ALA A 1001 17.88 10.84 37.24
CA ALA A 1001 17.71 9.98 36.07
C ALA A 1001 18.73 8.84 35.98
N PHE A 1002 19.86 8.91 36.70
CA PHE A 1002 20.98 8.02 36.44
C PHE A 1002 20.75 6.58 36.90
N ASN A 1003 20.15 6.37 38.08
CA ASN A 1003 19.77 5.03 38.55
C ASN A 1003 18.69 4.36 37.66
N PRO A 1004 17.59 5.05 37.29
CA PRO A 1004 16.65 4.56 36.30
C PRO A 1004 17.31 4.21 34.96
N LEU A 1005 18.26 5.03 34.48
CA LEU A 1005 19.00 4.77 33.25
C LEU A 1005 19.83 3.47 33.34
N LEU A 1006 20.57 3.26 34.44
CA LEU A 1006 21.34 2.04 34.66
C LEU A 1006 20.44 0.79 34.61
N GLN A 1007 19.27 0.85 35.26
CA GLN A 1007 18.30 -0.24 35.25
C GLN A 1007 17.72 -0.45 33.84
N ALA A 1008 17.32 0.61 33.13
CA ALA A 1008 16.78 0.53 31.78
C ALA A 1008 17.77 -0.13 30.80
N ILE A 1009 19.03 0.32 30.79
CA ILE A 1009 20.06 -0.24 29.90
C ILE A 1009 20.35 -1.70 30.24
N ARG A 1010 20.38 -2.06 31.52
CA ARG A 1010 20.55 -3.45 31.96
C ARG A 1010 19.44 -4.35 31.43
N GLU A 1011 18.17 -3.96 31.58
CA GLU A 1011 17.03 -4.76 31.13
C GLU A 1011 16.95 -4.84 29.60
N LEU A 1012 17.25 -3.74 28.89
CA LEU A 1012 17.35 -3.75 27.43
C LEU A 1012 18.48 -4.67 26.95
N ALA A 1013 19.63 -4.69 27.65
CA ALA A 1013 20.72 -5.61 27.34
C ALA A 1013 20.35 -7.08 27.54
N VAL A 1014 19.57 -7.41 28.59
CA VAL A 1014 19.02 -8.77 28.78
C VAL A 1014 18.15 -9.17 27.60
N ARG A 1015 17.19 -8.31 27.24
CA ARG A 1015 16.25 -8.56 26.14
C ARG A 1015 16.97 -8.73 24.79
N ASP A 1016 17.99 -7.91 24.55
CA ASP A 1016 18.78 -7.92 23.31
C ASP A 1016 19.83 -9.05 23.27
N GLY A 1017 19.96 -9.85 24.33
CA GLY A 1017 20.97 -10.91 24.44
C GLY A 1017 22.41 -10.40 24.56
N LYS A 1018 22.61 -9.19 25.08
CA LYS A 1018 23.91 -8.51 25.24
C LYS A 1018 24.50 -8.75 26.63
N ASP A 1019 24.90 -9.98 26.91
CA ASP A 1019 25.41 -10.40 28.23
C ASP A 1019 26.62 -9.59 28.72
N THR A 1020 27.53 -9.21 27.81
CA THR A 1020 28.71 -8.40 28.17
C THR A 1020 28.31 -7.03 28.68
N GLU A 1021 27.36 -6.37 28.02
CA GLU A 1021 26.86 -5.06 28.43
C GLU A 1021 26.11 -5.16 29.77
N ARG A 1022 25.23 -6.16 29.91
CA ARG A 1022 24.50 -6.43 31.16
C ARG A 1022 25.45 -6.54 32.36
N ARG A 1023 26.47 -7.40 32.26
CA ARG A 1023 27.46 -7.61 33.34
C ARG A 1023 28.27 -6.34 33.63
N LEU A 1024 28.61 -5.58 32.58
CA LEU A 1024 29.37 -4.35 32.72
C LEU A 1024 28.58 -3.28 33.48
N VAL A 1025 27.29 -3.12 33.18
CA VAL A 1025 26.39 -2.19 33.88
C VAL A 1025 26.19 -2.61 35.34
N GLU A 1026 25.97 -3.91 35.61
CA GLU A 1026 25.83 -4.45 36.97
C GLU A 1026 27.10 -4.21 37.82
N ALA A 1027 28.27 -4.44 37.24
CA ALA A 1027 29.56 -4.21 37.89
C ALA A 1027 29.84 -2.71 38.09
N LEU A 1028 29.56 -1.87 37.09
CA LEU A 1028 29.72 -0.42 37.17
C LEU A 1028 28.82 0.19 38.26
N ALA A 1029 27.55 -0.21 38.32
CA ALA A 1029 26.62 0.24 39.35
C ALA A 1029 27.09 -0.17 40.76
N THR A 1030 27.68 -1.37 40.90
CA THR A 1030 28.27 -1.81 42.18
C THR A 1030 29.48 -0.95 42.56
N GLN A 1031 30.38 -0.68 41.61
CA GLN A 1031 31.55 0.18 41.82
C GLN A 1031 31.16 1.60 42.25
N LEU A 1032 30.12 2.15 41.63
CA LEU A 1032 29.60 3.50 41.92
C LEU A 1032 28.69 3.56 43.15
N LYS A 1033 28.48 2.44 43.86
CA LYS A 1033 27.53 2.31 44.98
C LYS A 1033 26.08 2.69 44.62
N MET A 1034 25.73 2.49 43.35
CA MET A 1034 24.43 2.75 42.75
C MET A 1034 23.62 1.46 42.51
N ASN A 1035 23.95 0.37 43.21
CA ASN A 1035 23.30 -0.94 43.05
C ASN A 1035 22.08 -1.15 43.96
N ARG A 1036 21.60 -0.10 44.64
CA ARG A 1036 20.40 -0.12 45.49
C ARG A 1036 19.44 0.99 45.09
N LYS A 1037 18.15 0.72 45.27
CA LYS A 1037 17.05 1.69 45.13
C LYS A 1037 16.24 1.77 46.41
N VAL A 1038 15.66 2.94 46.66
CA VAL A 1038 14.74 3.16 47.77
C VAL A 1038 13.31 2.96 47.26
N ILE A 1039 12.54 2.09 47.91
CA ILE A 1039 11.13 1.85 47.63
C ILE A 1039 10.32 2.42 48.81
N ILE A 1040 9.33 3.25 48.50
CA ILE A 1040 8.38 3.77 49.48
C ILE A 1040 7.04 3.06 49.24
N SER A 1041 6.64 2.20 50.16
CA SER A 1041 5.34 1.51 50.14
C SER A 1041 4.68 1.65 51.49
N ASP A 1042 3.42 2.09 51.55
CA ASP A 1042 2.63 2.23 52.79
C ASP A 1042 3.35 3.05 53.89
N ASN A 1043 3.98 4.18 53.51
CA ASN A 1043 4.81 5.02 54.41
C ASN A 1043 6.02 4.32 55.06
N VAL A 1044 6.45 3.16 54.54
CA VAL A 1044 7.67 2.47 54.96
C VAL A 1044 8.74 2.60 53.88
N VAL A 1045 9.89 3.15 54.27
CA VAL A 1045 11.08 3.26 53.41
C VAL A 1045 11.84 1.92 53.48
N ARG A 1046 12.01 1.24 52.34
CA ARG A 1046 12.80 0.01 52.23
C ARG A 1046 13.89 0.17 51.17
N GLU A 1047 15.11 -0.30 51.47
CA GLU A 1047 16.15 -0.46 50.46
C GLU A 1047 15.99 -1.80 49.75
N ALA A 1048 16.00 -1.78 48.42
CA ALA A 1048 15.97 -2.95 47.56
C ALA A 1048 17.18 -2.91 46.60
N PRO A 1049 17.65 -4.07 46.09
CA PRO A 1049 18.62 -4.07 45.00
C PRO A 1049 18.06 -3.34 43.77
N LEU A 1050 18.92 -2.61 43.04
CA LEU A 1050 18.52 -1.89 41.82
C LEU A 1050 18.12 -2.88 40.71
N PHE A 1051 18.82 -4.02 40.62
CA PHE A 1051 18.56 -5.07 39.65
C PHE A 1051 17.89 -6.27 40.34
N GLU A 1052 16.73 -6.67 39.84
CA GLU A 1052 16.06 -7.88 40.31
C GLU A 1052 16.67 -9.11 39.61
N TYR A 1053 17.23 -10.03 40.41
CA TYR A 1053 17.68 -11.31 39.91
C TYR A 1053 16.51 -12.30 40.01
N ILE A 1054 15.93 -12.67 38.87
CA ILE A 1054 14.94 -13.77 38.83
C ILE A 1054 15.71 -15.05 39.19
N THR A 1055 15.72 -15.43 40.47
CA THR A 1055 16.06 -16.78 40.87
C THR A 1055 14.95 -17.68 40.36
N GLY A 1056 15.23 -18.47 39.34
CA GLY A 1056 14.27 -19.41 38.76
C GLY A 1056 13.70 -20.34 39.82
N LYS A 1057 12.48 -20.05 40.27
CA LYS A 1057 11.42 -20.95 40.78
C LYS A 1057 10.24 -20.08 41.21
N SER A 1058 9.32 -19.80 40.28
CA SER A 1058 7.92 -19.60 40.62
C SER A 1058 7.14 -20.83 40.17
N GLU A 1059 6.79 -21.66 41.16
CA GLU A 1059 5.66 -22.58 41.04
C GLU A 1059 4.39 -21.75 40.75
N GLY A 1060 3.49 -22.33 39.95
CA GLY A 1060 2.40 -21.62 39.30
C GLY A 1060 1.43 -20.90 40.23
N LYS A 1061 0.86 -19.81 39.70
CA LYS A 1061 -0.53 -19.41 39.86
C LYS A 1061 -0.94 -18.52 38.69
#